data_AF-A0A3R6T1X6-F1
#
_entry.id   AF-A0A3R6T1X6-F1
#
_cell.length_a   1.000
_cell.length_b   1.000
_cell.length_c   1.000
_cell.angle_alpha   90.00
_cell.angle_beta   90.00
_cell.angle_gamma   90.00
#
_symmetry.space_group_name_H-M   'P 1'
#
loop_
_entity.id
_entity.type
_entity.pdbx_description
1 polymer ?
#
loop_
_entity_poly.entity_id
_entity_poly.type
_entity_poly.pdbx_seq_one_letter_code
_entity_poly.pdbx_strand_id
1 'polypeptide(L)'
;MAEFKQIIDDALDILKFDGAVQDTLAELRRKWGAQVPALLDERFDAIGIQYMKLPHEKGAAALGQELSAFGWALYNLDDEDEYLFALIPEEERSEWERYCKKQGQYCHLMKQQGRKWGDHAKEQDPGKLMPCEEYILQDEYDYFFNSLAGDFAAGEWKSSHSEEWKYGCVADLRCRPPKVTRSKSLYQFGHLAYSDQAGVYAASGASASGQIGKVLLGKNPSTLNFFEPSPIGYEGAPHSLRWVGNSLWVGDPTNATRIELTDRGTCQDVKNWPLPEDGWSTKYHCGITTDGLGRVYFSNEWYKGQIYRWENGKVTKHTFSLDGYDHLSEAVPVPGTNCIYMIHSVSGKWRMEECLLELDMDTGRCRIAPLPGMGEELKLRWFTGDWLLVQGNGEILSDDFAQLINMNTREVLRIRPGMFGGEKMQHIGTLIDGTVVIVTRRDRVGPVFRYPIDFWGFLRTANKPKKLEWREYKEVYPNLPIFLPPKATERKIILKKDSLTILGAVFTPPFTLSQLAEKLGPAHIVLQNGTRKSPMTGRESPYTQALALWDELGLQGWLDEDEQTIKTIGVRVAAQGEYAVRQTFDGAVWIGSKDYREASWKDFAGFAHTLKLGGFTVYTRLPGPVPEEQSAQKAKLEALSAMVQISWKEPENKAAKAQKYKLSKPTEPVLTFTSFNFKLAVMEVLMYEKGLLAPKLDTHEFSREYSRRKIDIDAEGYEPIPEIRKWLEKYPVPARLAPEITEIEMDGGSEIYTQLCPFWDGEDGAFDLNTITEAELRQFPNLKHITLMSSKPEQVLPVLERCGIKVDLL
;
A
#
# COMPACT_ATOMS: atom_id res chain seq x y z
N MET A 1 -8.45 43.63 -34.91
CA MET A 1 -9.58 43.56 -33.94
C MET A 1 -10.65 42.54 -34.33
N ALA A 2 -11.08 42.45 -35.59
CA ALA A 2 -12.01 41.38 -36.03
C ALA A 2 -11.36 39.98 -36.04
N GLU A 3 -10.06 39.91 -36.32
CA GLU A 3 -9.28 38.68 -36.43
C GLU A 3 -9.11 37.93 -35.09
N PHE A 4 -8.79 38.61 -33.99
CA PHE A 4 -8.66 37.97 -32.67
C PHE A 4 -9.99 37.46 -32.09
N LYS A 5 -11.11 38.10 -32.43
CA LYS A 5 -12.42 37.57 -32.06
C LYS A 5 -12.68 36.22 -32.74
N GLN A 6 -12.35 36.13 -34.03
CA GLN A 6 -12.47 34.90 -34.80
C GLN A 6 -11.59 33.78 -34.21
N ILE A 7 -10.38 34.09 -33.73
CA ILE A 7 -9.52 33.09 -33.07
C ILE A 7 -10.16 32.52 -31.78
N ILE A 8 -10.87 33.34 -31.00
CA ILE A 8 -11.60 32.86 -29.81
C ILE A 8 -12.77 31.97 -30.23
N ASP A 9 -13.57 32.44 -31.19
CA ASP A 9 -14.73 31.70 -31.70
C ASP A 9 -14.31 30.37 -32.37
N ASP A 10 -13.10 30.33 -32.95
CA ASP A 10 -12.50 29.15 -33.58
C ASP A 10 -11.49 28.44 -32.66
N ALA A 11 -11.51 28.64 -31.34
CA ALA A 11 -10.59 27.97 -30.44
C ALA A 11 -10.80 26.44 -30.42
N LEU A 12 -9.78 25.67 -30.08
CA LEU A 12 -9.84 24.20 -30.05
C LEU A 12 -10.24 23.71 -28.67
N ASP A 13 -11.42 23.12 -28.60
CA ASP A 13 -11.93 22.45 -27.41
C ASP A 13 -11.33 21.05 -27.26
N ILE A 14 -10.81 20.75 -26.07
CA ILE A 14 -10.23 19.46 -25.67
C ILE A 14 -10.57 19.17 -24.21
N LEU A 15 -11.16 18.01 -23.94
CA LEU A 15 -11.37 17.49 -22.59
C LEU A 15 -10.05 17.19 -21.86
N LYS A 16 -9.97 17.53 -20.56
CA LYS A 16 -8.80 17.24 -19.73
C LYS A 16 -8.78 15.79 -19.27
N PHE A 17 -7.99 14.94 -19.93
CA PHE A 17 -7.81 13.53 -19.55
C PHE A 17 -6.34 13.19 -19.28
N ASP A 18 -6.07 12.65 -18.09
CA ASP A 18 -4.72 12.31 -17.66
C ASP A 18 -4.02 11.32 -18.60
N GLY A 19 -2.83 11.70 -19.07
CA GLY A 19 -2.05 10.91 -20.02
C GLY A 19 -2.45 11.03 -21.50
N ALA A 20 -3.50 11.80 -21.82
CA ALA A 20 -3.97 12.02 -23.20
C ALA A 20 -3.21 13.16 -23.93
N VAL A 21 -1.97 13.45 -23.54
CA VAL A 21 -1.15 14.50 -24.19
C VAL A 21 -0.89 14.19 -25.67
N GLN A 22 -0.80 12.91 -26.05
CA GLN A 22 -0.66 12.51 -27.45
C GLN A 22 -1.95 12.76 -28.24
N ASP A 23 -3.11 12.49 -27.67
CA ASP A 23 -4.40 12.81 -28.30
C ASP A 23 -4.52 14.32 -28.49
N THR A 24 -4.11 15.12 -27.47
CA THR A 24 -4.02 16.57 -27.60
C THR A 24 -3.13 16.99 -28.76
N LEU A 25 -1.91 16.44 -28.86
CA LEU A 25 -1.01 16.73 -29.98
C LEU A 25 -1.62 16.34 -31.34
N ALA A 26 -2.35 15.23 -31.43
CA ALA A 26 -3.04 14.81 -32.65
C ALA A 26 -4.12 15.83 -33.04
N GLU A 27 -4.87 16.35 -32.08
CA GLU A 27 -5.90 17.37 -32.29
C GLU A 27 -5.28 18.73 -32.68
N LEU A 28 -4.17 19.14 -32.05
CA LEU A 28 -3.38 20.31 -32.44
C LEU A 28 -2.93 20.19 -33.90
N ARG A 29 -2.38 19.03 -34.30
CA ARG A 29 -1.94 18.75 -35.68
C ARG A 29 -3.10 18.76 -36.67
N ARG A 30 -4.24 18.18 -36.30
CA ARG A 30 -5.45 18.15 -37.13
C ARG A 30 -5.96 19.56 -37.42
N LYS A 31 -5.94 20.44 -36.42
CA LYS A 31 -6.41 21.83 -36.57
C LYS A 31 -5.39 22.75 -37.23
N TRP A 32 -4.15 22.73 -36.76
CA TRP A 32 -3.13 23.73 -37.11
C TRP A 32 -1.93 23.17 -37.88
N GLY A 33 -1.79 21.86 -38.05
CA GLY A 33 -0.58 21.25 -38.64
C GLY A 33 -0.27 21.69 -40.08
N ALA A 34 -1.30 22.08 -40.86
CA ALA A 34 -1.10 22.65 -42.20
C ALA A 34 -0.55 24.09 -42.18
N GLN A 35 -0.88 24.85 -41.13
CA GLN A 35 -0.51 26.27 -40.97
C GLN A 35 0.78 26.43 -40.15
N VAL A 36 1.02 25.49 -39.23
CA VAL A 36 2.15 25.47 -38.29
C VAL A 36 2.92 24.16 -38.47
N PRO A 37 3.82 24.08 -39.47
CA PRO A 37 4.60 22.86 -39.74
C PRO A 37 5.45 22.39 -38.55
N ALA A 38 5.78 23.29 -37.61
CA ALA A 38 6.51 22.96 -36.38
C ALA A 38 5.83 21.86 -35.56
N LEU A 39 4.49 21.76 -35.59
CA LEU A 39 3.75 20.69 -34.90
C LEU A 39 4.07 19.28 -35.44
N LEU A 40 4.66 19.18 -36.64
CA LEU A 40 5.04 17.92 -37.27
C LEU A 40 6.50 17.52 -36.97
N ASP A 41 7.22 18.32 -36.17
CA ASP A 41 8.58 18.00 -35.74
C ASP A 41 8.60 16.80 -34.79
N GLU A 42 9.60 15.92 -34.93
CA GLU A 42 9.76 14.69 -34.15
C GLU A 42 9.90 14.94 -32.65
N ARG A 43 10.31 16.14 -32.24
CA ARG A 43 10.38 16.52 -30.83
C ARG A 43 9.01 16.51 -30.16
N PHE A 44 7.94 16.84 -30.88
CA PHE A 44 6.59 16.75 -30.32
C PHE A 44 6.17 15.30 -30.06
N ASP A 45 6.58 14.36 -30.92
CA ASP A 45 6.35 12.93 -30.68
C ASP A 45 7.12 12.45 -29.45
N ALA A 46 8.38 12.90 -29.29
CA ALA A 46 9.18 12.62 -28.11
C ALA A 46 8.51 13.15 -26.83
N ILE A 47 7.97 14.37 -26.84
CA ILE A 47 7.23 14.95 -25.70
C ILE A 47 5.99 14.13 -25.39
N GLY A 48 5.23 13.74 -26.42
CA GLY A 48 4.06 12.89 -26.26
C GLY A 48 4.38 11.63 -25.44
N ILE A 49 5.47 10.93 -25.81
CA ILE A 49 5.92 9.71 -25.11
C ILE A 49 6.45 10.04 -23.71
N GLN A 50 7.23 11.11 -23.56
CA GLN A 50 7.86 11.49 -22.29
C GLN A 50 6.86 11.92 -21.21
N TYR A 51 5.73 12.51 -21.60
CA TYR A 51 4.74 13.09 -20.69
C TYR A 51 3.46 12.26 -20.53
N MET A 52 3.27 11.16 -21.27
CA MET A 52 2.04 10.37 -21.21
C MET A 52 1.69 9.76 -19.84
N LYS A 53 2.64 9.68 -18.91
CA LYS A 53 2.40 9.20 -17.53
C LYS A 53 2.25 10.31 -16.50
N LEU A 54 2.27 11.55 -16.95
CA LEU A 54 2.11 12.71 -16.10
C LEU A 54 0.68 13.24 -16.23
N PRO A 55 0.19 14.01 -15.24
CA PRO A 55 -1.08 14.70 -15.36
C PRO A 55 -1.16 15.48 -16.67
N HIS A 56 -2.35 15.52 -17.28
CA HIS A 56 -2.55 16.10 -18.61
C HIS A 56 -2.00 17.52 -18.70
N GLU A 57 -2.20 18.31 -17.66
CA GLU A 57 -1.70 19.69 -17.53
C GLU A 57 -0.19 19.81 -17.73
N LYS A 58 0.59 18.87 -17.19
CA LYS A 58 2.04 18.88 -17.36
C LYS A 58 2.44 18.58 -18.79
N GLY A 59 1.70 17.69 -19.45
CA GLY A 59 1.86 17.38 -20.87
C GLY A 59 1.51 18.58 -21.75
N ALA A 60 0.34 19.20 -21.53
CA ALA A 60 -0.10 20.38 -22.28
C ALA A 60 0.87 21.57 -22.08
N ALA A 61 1.36 21.79 -20.87
CA ALA A 61 2.39 22.80 -20.60
C ALA A 61 3.73 22.47 -21.29
N ALA A 62 4.09 21.20 -21.45
CA ALA A 62 5.27 20.78 -22.22
C ALA A 62 5.10 21.03 -23.72
N LEU A 63 3.92 20.73 -24.29
CA LEU A 63 3.60 21.05 -25.68
C LEU A 63 3.68 22.57 -25.93
N GLY A 64 3.08 23.38 -25.04
CA GLY A 64 3.15 24.84 -25.14
C GLY A 64 4.57 25.39 -24.98
N GLN A 65 5.37 24.81 -24.09
CA GLN A 65 6.79 25.16 -23.96
C GLN A 65 7.59 24.82 -25.22
N GLU A 66 7.34 23.65 -25.83
CA GLU A 66 8.03 23.26 -27.06
C GLU A 66 7.64 24.17 -28.22
N LEU A 67 6.35 24.50 -28.39
CA LEU A 67 5.88 25.48 -29.37
C LEU A 67 6.58 26.83 -29.23
N SER A 68 6.91 27.25 -28.01
CA SER A 68 7.64 28.49 -27.78
C SER A 68 9.06 28.49 -28.38
N ALA A 69 9.71 27.32 -28.48
CA ALA A 69 11.01 27.18 -29.15
C ALA A 69 10.91 27.39 -30.68
N PHE A 70 9.70 27.25 -31.24
CA PHE A 70 9.41 27.47 -32.66
C PHE A 70 8.71 28.81 -32.93
N GLY A 71 8.64 29.71 -31.94
CA GLY A 71 8.02 31.03 -32.10
C GLY A 71 6.49 31.03 -32.04
N TRP A 72 5.87 30.02 -31.40
CA TRP A 72 4.43 29.91 -31.25
C TRP A 72 3.99 29.86 -29.78
N ALA A 73 2.86 30.49 -29.49
CA ALA A 73 2.29 30.60 -28.15
C ALA A 73 0.96 29.88 -28.08
N LEU A 74 0.90 28.82 -27.28
CA LEU A 74 -0.34 28.11 -26.98
C LEU A 74 -0.98 28.74 -25.73
N TYR A 75 -2.20 29.24 -25.86
CA TYR A 75 -3.00 29.75 -24.75
C TYR A 75 -4.19 28.85 -24.49
N ASN A 76 -4.54 28.67 -23.22
CA ASN A 76 -5.83 28.17 -22.80
C ASN A 76 -6.76 29.34 -22.48
N LEU A 77 -7.96 29.32 -23.04
CA LEU A 77 -8.96 30.36 -22.91
C LEU A 77 -10.11 30.02 -21.95
N ASP A 78 -10.04 28.88 -21.27
CA ASP A 78 -11.02 28.44 -20.27
C ASP A 78 -10.34 27.99 -18.97
N ASP A 79 -10.92 28.26 -17.81
CA ASP A 79 -10.42 27.82 -16.50
C ASP A 79 -11.16 26.62 -15.90
N GLU A 80 -12.17 26.10 -16.60
CA GLU A 80 -12.98 24.95 -16.19
C GLU A 80 -12.31 23.59 -16.52
N ASP A 81 -13.10 22.53 -16.68
CA ASP A 81 -12.61 21.14 -16.87
C ASP A 81 -12.12 20.85 -18.31
N GLU A 82 -12.24 21.81 -19.21
CA GLU A 82 -11.88 21.69 -20.62
C GLU A 82 -10.73 22.65 -20.97
N TYR A 83 -10.00 22.36 -22.03
CA TYR A 83 -9.05 23.27 -22.64
C TYR A 83 -9.70 23.94 -23.84
N LEU A 84 -9.67 25.27 -23.88
CA LEU A 84 -10.03 26.02 -25.05
C LEU A 84 -8.77 26.64 -25.65
N PHE A 85 -8.07 25.89 -26.51
CA PHE A 85 -6.77 26.30 -27.01
C PHE A 85 -6.85 27.33 -28.13
N ALA A 86 -5.98 28.34 -28.05
CA ALA A 86 -5.66 29.26 -29.12
C ALA A 86 -4.15 29.25 -29.38
N LEU A 87 -3.76 29.25 -30.66
CA LEU A 87 -2.36 29.24 -31.08
C LEU A 87 -2.02 30.57 -31.76
N ILE A 88 -1.08 31.31 -31.17
CA ILE A 88 -0.76 32.70 -31.55
C ILE A 88 0.74 32.79 -31.92
N PRO A 89 1.11 33.48 -33.01
CA PRO A 89 2.52 33.77 -33.32
C PRO A 89 3.20 34.58 -32.21
N GLU A 90 4.49 34.39 -31.99
CA GLU A 90 5.25 35.11 -30.96
C GLU A 90 5.12 36.63 -31.07
N GLU A 91 5.14 37.16 -32.29
CA GLU A 91 5.12 38.61 -32.56
C GLU A 91 3.80 39.26 -32.09
N GLU A 92 2.71 38.49 -32.06
CA GLU A 92 1.37 38.99 -31.75
C GLU A 92 0.99 38.81 -30.27
N ARG A 93 1.79 38.09 -29.48
CA ARG A 93 1.46 37.75 -28.08
C ARG A 93 1.08 38.95 -27.22
N SER A 94 1.85 40.04 -27.30
CA SER A 94 1.63 41.23 -26.47
C SER A 94 0.31 41.92 -26.80
N GLU A 95 -0.10 41.89 -28.08
CA GLU A 95 -1.36 42.45 -28.53
C GLU A 95 -2.54 41.54 -28.18
N TRP A 96 -2.36 40.22 -28.32
CA TRP A 96 -3.31 39.19 -27.92
C TRP A 96 -3.64 39.25 -26.42
N GLU A 97 -2.62 39.21 -25.55
CA GLU A 97 -2.81 39.27 -24.09
C GLU A 97 -3.54 40.57 -23.67
N ARG A 98 -3.22 41.71 -24.32
CA ARG A 98 -3.90 42.98 -24.10
C ARG A 98 -5.36 42.94 -24.58
N TYR A 99 -5.62 42.27 -25.69
CA TYR A 99 -6.98 42.10 -26.23
C TYR A 99 -7.84 41.25 -25.30
N CYS A 100 -7.37 40.06 -24.88
CA CYS A 100 -8.10 39.18 -23.95
C CYS A 100 -8.43 39.91 -22.64
N LYS A 101 -7.44 40.61 -22.07
CA LYS A 101 -7.65 41.42 -20.85
C LYS A 101 -8.71 42.50 -21.03
N LYS A 102 -8.78 43.15 -22.20
CA LYS A 102 -9.79 44.18 -22.49
C LYS A 102 -11.21 43.58 -22.63
N GLN A 103 -11.32 42.37 -23.13
CA GLN A 103 -12.60 41.66 -23.30
C GLN A 103 -13.04 40.89 -22.04
N GLY A 104 -12.17 40.76 -21.04
CA GLY A 104 -12.42 39.91 -19.87
C GLY A 104 -12.36 38.41 -20.19
N GLN A 105 -11.74 38.02 -21.31
CA GLN A 105 -11.55 36.62 -21.70
C GLN A 105 -10.44 36.00 -20.83
N TYR A 106 -10.69 34.81 -20.26
CA TYR A 106 -9.64 34.04 -19.61
C TYR A 106 -8.54 33.71 -20.63
N CYS A 107 -7.28 33.88 -20.24
CA CYS A 107 -6.16 33.72 -21.16
C CYS A 107 -4.92 33.32 -20.37
N HIS A 108 -4.61 32.02 -20.40
CA HIS A 108 -3.48 31.43 -19.71
C HIS A 108 -2.47 30.87 -20.69
N LEU A 109 -1.23 31.36 -20.64
CA LEU A 109 -0.16 30.85 -21.49
C LEU A 109 0.28 29.46 -21.03
N MET A 110 0.17 28.47 -21.91
CA MET A 110 0.66 27.12 -21.65
C MET A 110 2.18 27.09 -21.71
N LYS A 111 2.81 26.97 -20.55
CA LYS A 111 4.26 27.00 -20.42
C LYS A 111 4.74 26.24 -19.18
N GLN A 112 5.91 25.60 -19.27
CA GLN A 112 6.49 24.92 -18.11
C GLN A 112 7.05 25.89 -17.07
N GLN A 113 6.70 25.65 -15.81
CA GLN A 113 7.22 26.41 -14.68
C GLN A 113 8.76 26.32 -14.62
N GLY A 114 9.43 27.48 -14.53
CA GLY A 114 10.89 27.56 -14.41
C GLY A 114 11.68 27.48 -15.73
N ARG A 115 11.01 27.32 -16.88
CA ARG A 115 11.64 27.38 -18.22
C ARG A 115 11.56 28.80 -18.80
N LYS A 116 12.55 29.22 -19.60
CA LYS A 116 12.48 30.51 -20.31
C LYS A 116 11.68 30.35 -21.59
N TRP A 117 11.22 31.48 -22.14
CA TRP A 117 10.59 31.46 -23.47
C TRP A 117 11.64 31.10 -24.52
N GLY A 118 11.27 30.28 -25.51
CA GLY A 118 12.20 29.81 -26.53
C GLY A 118 13.04 28.59 -26.13
N ASP A 119 13.08 28.22 -24.85
CA ASP A 119 13.71 26.98 -24.42
C ASP A 119 12.86 25.78 -24.85
N HIS A 120 13.50 24.67 -25.23
CA HIS A 120 12.79 23.40 -25.39
C HIS A 120 12.16 22.91 -24.09
N ALA A 121 11.11 22.09 -24.22
CA ALA A 121 10.47 21.42 -23.11
C ALA A 121 11.47 20.54 -22.34
N LYS A 122 11.22 20.37 -21.04
CA LYS A 122 12.06 19.54 -20.18
C LYS A 122 12.01 18.08 -20.62
N GLU A 123 13.16 17.48 -20.84
CA GLU A 123 13.24 16.05 -21.12
C GLU A 123 12.81 15.21 -19.89
N GLN A 124 12.01 14.17 -20.14
CA GLN A 124 11.72 13.10 -19.19
C GLN A 124 12.27 11.78 -19.71
N ASP A 125 12.55 10.83 -18.82
CA ASP A 125 12.88 9.47 -19.22
C ASP A 125 11.58 8.71 -19.58
N PRO A 126 11.35 8.35 -20.86
CA PRO A 126 10.16 7.61 -21.27
C PRO A 126 10.18 6.14 -20.80
N GLY A 127 11.33 5.67 -20.29
CA GLY A 127 11.60 4.29 -19.95
C GLY A 127 12.14 3.48 -21.13
N LYS A 128 12.52 2.23 -20.85
CA LYS A 128 13.07 1.32 -21.86
C LYS A 128 11.97 0.76 -22.76
N LEU A 129 12.23 0.73 -24.07
CA LEU A 129 11.44 -0.01 -25.05
C LEU A 129 11.69 -1.51 -24.93
N MET A 130 10.63 -2.32 -25.07
CA MET A 130 10.72 -3.77 -25.07
C MET A 130 11.19 -4.25 -26.45
N PRO A 131 12.34 -4.95 -26.55
CA PRO A 131 12.78 -5.51 -27.81
C PRO A 131 11.80 -6.58 -28.32
N CYS A 132 11.25 -6.37 -29.51
CA CYS A 132 10.28 -7.27 -30.14
C CYS A 132 10.63 -7.49 -31.61
N GLU A 133 10.31 -8.67 -32.15
CA GLU A 133 10.02 -8.79 -33.58
C GLU A 133 8.65 -8.14 -33.82
N GLU A 134 8.55 -7.25 -34.80
CA GLU A 134 7.32 -6.51 -35.13
C GLU A 134 6.81 -6.90 -36.50
N TYR A 135 5.50 -7.16 -36.60
CA TYR A 135 4.80 -7.41 -37.86
C TYR A 135 3.57 -6.54 -37.97
N ILE A 136 3.50 -5.75 -39.03
CA ILE A 136 2.36 -4.90 -39.38
C ILE A 136 1.61 -5.59 -40.51
N LEU A 137 0.28 -5.59 -40.43
CA LEU A 137 -0.56 -6.05 -41.54
C LEU A 137 -0.58 -4.99 -42.63
N GLN A 138 0.22 -5.17 -43.69
CA GLN A 138 0.21 -4.30 -44.86
C GLN A 138 -0.82 -4.79 -45.87
N ASP A 139 -2.06 -4.31 -45.76
CA ASP A 139 -3.17 -4.65 -46.66
C ASP A 139 -4.09 -3.43 -46.88
N GLU A 140 -5.03 -3.49 -47.83
CA GLU A 140 -5.98 -2.40 -48.16
C GLU A 140 -7.14 -2.25 -47.16
N TYR A 141 -7.11 -3.03 -46.07
CA TYR A 141 -8.17 -3.17 -45.07
C TYR A 141 -7.68 -2.79 -43.68
N ASP A 142 -8.60 -2.24 -42.90
CA ASP A 142 -8.37 -2.00 -41.49
C ASP A 142 -8.80 -3.21 -40.67
N TYR A 143 -8.04 -3.51 -39.62
CA TYR A 143 -8.26 -4.66 -38.74
C TYR A 143 -8.34 -4.21 -37.29
N PHE A 144 -9.19 -4.88 -36.52
CA PHE A 144 -9.29 -4.72 -35.08
C PHE A 144 -9.44 -6.10 -34.45
N PHE A 145 -8.44 -6.54 -33.69
CA PHE A 145 -8.51 -7.83 -33.00
C PHE A 145 -9.15 -7.64 -31.63
N ASN A 146 -10.15 -8.47 -31.33
CA ASN A 146 -11.00 -8.41 -30.15
C ASN A 146 -10.62 -9.46 -29.10
N SER A 147 -9.91 -10.52 -29.51
CA SER A 147 -9.42 -11.55 -28.60
C SER A 147 -8.23 -12.34 -29.18
N LEU A 148 -7.50 -12.99 -28.27
CA LEU A 148 -6.44 -13.95 -28.56
C LEU A 148 -6.70 -15.20 -27.71
N ALA A 149 -6.72 -16.37 -28.34
CA ALA A 149 -6.84 -17.65 -27.67
C ALA A 149 -6.07 -18.72 -28.43
N GLY A 150 -5.36 -19.58 -27.71
CA GLY A 150 -4.50 -20.60 -28.30
C GLY A 150 -3.53 -19.98 -29.30
N ASP A 151 -3.57 -20.47 -30.55
CA ASP A 151 -2.66 -20.06 -31.62
C ASP A 151 -3.19 -18.96 -32.53
N PHE A 152 -4.34 -18.35 -32.20
CA PHE A 152 -5.06 -17.44 -33.10
C PHE A 152 -5.53 -16.16 -32.41
N ALA A 153 -5.67 -15.11 -33.19
CA ALA A 153 -6.43 -13.92 -32.82
C ALA A 153 -7.71 -13.82 -33.66
N ALA A 154 -8.81 -13.42 -33.04
CA ALA A 154 -10.09 -13.18 -33.69
C ALA A 154 -10.44 -11.70 -33.62
N GLY A 155 -11.08 -11.19 -34.67
CA GLY A 155 -11.36 -9.78 -34.78
C GLY A 155 -12.28 -9.45 -35.93
N GLU A 156 -12.38 -8.15 -36.17
CA GLU A 156 -13.17 -7.56 -37.23
C GLU A 156 -12.26 -6.89 -38.25
N TRP A 157 -12.77 -6.75 -39.47
CA TRP A 157 -12.13 -6.01 -40.54
C TRP A 157 -13.13 -5.17 -41.29
N LYS A 158 -12.64 -4.06 -41.86
CA LYS A 158 -13.40 -3.17 -42.74
C LYS A 158 -12.54 -2.75 -43.92
N SER A 159 -13.20 -2.31 -45.00
CA SER A 159 -12.49 -1.60 -46.07
C SER A 159 -12.08 -0.22 -45.55
N SER A 160 -10.91 0.25 -45.98
CA SER A 160 -10.41 1.61 -45.71
C SER A 160 -11.38 2.75 -46.07
N HIS A 161 -12.38 2.48 -46.93
CA HIS A 161 -13.39 3.45 -47.35
C HIS A 161 -14.74 3.30 -46.61
N SER A 162 -14.84 2.35 -45.68
CA SER A 162 -16.04 2.09 -44.89
C SER A 162 -15.81 2.51 -43.45
N GLU A 163 -16.83 3.05 -42.80
CA GLU A 163 -16.80 3.34 -41.36
C GLU A 163 -17.26 2.15 -40.51
N GLU A 164 -17.85 1.12 -41.12
CA GLU A 164 -18.52 0.05 -40.38
C GLU A 164 -17.62 -1.19 -40.18
N TRP A 165 -17.39 -1.55 -38.92
CA TRP A 165 -16.81 -2.83 -38.53
C TRP A 165 -17.89 -3.92 -38.58
N LYS A 166 -17.94 -4.68 -39.67
CA LYS A 166 -19.02 -5.65 -39.92
C LYS A 166 -18.57 -7.09 -40.05
N TYR A 167 -17.34 -7.32 -40.50
CA TYR A 167 -16.94 -8.61 -41.02
C TYR A 167 -15.82 -9.23 -40.17
N GLY A 168 -15.92 -10.53 -39.92
CA GLY A 168 -14.97 -11.27 -39.09
C GLY A 168 -13.68 -11.63 -39.81
N CYS A 169 -12.58 -11.62 -39.06
CA CYS A 169 -11.28 -12.15 -39.46
C CYS A 169 -10.62 -12.99 -38.37
N VAL A 170 -9.70 -13.85 -38.79
CA VAL A 170 -8.82 -14.64 -37.92
C VAL A 170 -7.37 -14.45 -38.37
N ALA A 171 -6.47 -14.17 -37.44
CA ALA A 171 -5.03 -14.21 -37.66
C ALA A 171 -4.42 -15.50 -37.09
N ASP A 172 -3.67 -16.23 -37.91
CA ASP A 172 -2.83 -17.36 -37.48
C ASP A 172 -1.49 -16.83 -36.98
N LEU A 173 -1.26 -16.93 -35.67
CA LEU A 173 -0.11 -16.34 -34.97
C LEU A 173 1.12 -17.25 -34.95
N ARG A 174 0.99 -18.49 -35.46
CA ARG A 174 2.13 -19.40 -35.65
C ARG A 174 2.98 -18.98 -36.83
N CYS A 175 2.39 -18.23 -37.76
CA CYS A 175 3.09 -17.65 -38.90
C CYS A 175 3.74 -16.31 -38.52
N ARG A 176 4.94 -16.06 -39.05
CA ARG A 176 5.65 -14.79 -38.91
C ARG A 176 6.04 -14.29 -40.31
N PRO A 177 5.34 -13.29 -40.89
CA PRO A 177 4.24 -12.50 -40.31
C PRO A 177 2.95 -13.33 -40.11
N PRO A 178 2.04 -12.89 -39.21
CA PRO A 178 0.74 -13.51 -39.02
C PRO A 178 -0.07 -13.59 -40.31
N LYS A 179 -0.75 -14.72 -40.52
CA LYS A 179 -1.58 -14.93 -41.72
C LYS A 179 -3.05 -14.66 -41.41
N VAL A 180 -3.62 -13.65 -42.04
CA VAL A 180 -5.02 -13.24 -41.80
C VAL A 180 -5.96 -13.85 -42.84
N THR A 181 -7.05 -14.46 -42.37
CA THR A 181 -8.16 -14.97 -43.19
C THR A 181 -9.43 -14.20 -42.84
N ARG A 182 -10.18 -13.77 -43.86
CA ARG A 182 -11.35 -12.89 -43.73
C ARG A 182 -12.61 -13.60 -44.22
N SER A 183 -13.75 -13.29 -43.59
CA SER A 183 -15.06 -13.67 -44.11
C SER A 183 -16.03 -12.50 -44.10
N LYS A 184 -16.84 -12.38 -45.16
CA LYS A 184 -18.02 -11.49 -45.19
C LYS A 184 -19.28 -12.14 -44.61
N SER A 185 -19.24 -13.43 -44.27
CA SER A 185 -20.36 -14.16 -43.69
C SER A 185 -20.35 -14.23 -42.16
N LEU A 186 -19.22 -13.84 -41.53
CA LEU A 186 -19.09 -13.78 -40.09
C LEU A 186 -19.33 -12.33 -39.66
N TYR A 187 -20.39 -12.09 -38.88
CA TYR A 187 -20.76 -10.78 -38.34
C TYR A 187 -20.51 -10.74 -36.84
N GLN A 188 -20.08 -9.60 -36.31
CA GLN A 188 -19.75 -9.41 -34.88
C GLN A 188 -18.88 -10.53 -34.32
N PHE A 189 -17.89 -10.96 -35.11
CA PHE A 189 -16.99 -12.05 -34.76
C PHE A 189 -15.79 -11.47 -34.01
N GLY A 190 -15.59 -11.88 -32.76
CA GLY A 190 -14.55 -11.22 -31.95
C GLY A 190 -14.11 -11.96 -30.71
N HIS A 191 -14.95 -12.77 -30.07
CA HIS A 191 -14.54 -13.55 -28.91
C HIS A 191 -14.10 -14.94 -29.32
N LEU A 192 -12.91 -15.34 -28.86
CA LEU A 192 -12.33 -16.65 -29.08
C LEU A 192 -11.92 -17.24 -27.72
N ALA A 193 -12.20 -18.52 -27.50
CA ALA A 193 -11.78 -19.27 -26.33
C ALA A 193 -11.25 -20.65 -26.76
N TYR A 194 -10.12 -21.07 -26.19
CA TYR A 194 -9.47 -22.34 -26.51
C TYR A 194 -9.56 -23.33 -25.35
N SER A 195 -9.85 -24.59 -25.66
CA SER A 195 -9.73 -25.71 -24.73
C SER A 195 -8.51 -26.55 -25.09
N ASP A 196 -7.54 -26.61 -24.18
CA ASP A 196 -6.37 -27.47 -24.26
C ASP A 196 -6.73 -28.96 -24.19
N GLN A 197 -7.73 -29.31 -23.37
CA GLN A 197 -8.22 -30.68 -23.20
C GLN A 197 -8.91 -31.22 -24.45
N ALA A 198 -9.82 -30.44 -25.06
CA ALA A 198 -10.56 -30.87 -26.23
C ALA A 198 -9.83 -30.56 -27.55
N GLY A 199 -8.84 -29.67 -27.55
CA GLY A 199 -8.19 -29.16 -28.75
C GLY A 199 -9.16 -28.43 -29.69
N VAL A 200 -10.14 -27.74 -29.13
CA VAL A 200 -11.22 -27.06 -29.85
C VAL A 200 -11.27 -25.58 -29.47
N TYR A 201 -11.58 -24.76 -30.46
CA TYR A 201 -11.86 -23.34 -30.31
C TYR A 201 -13.37 -23.12 -30.30
N ALA A 202 -13.81 -22.26 -29.39
CA ALA A 202 -15.12 -21.64 -29.40
C ALA A 202 -14.98 -20.20 -29.86
N ALA A 203 -15.89 -19.75 -30.70
CA ALA A 203 -15.97 -18.37 -31.13
C ALA A 203 -17.41 -17.85 -31.04
N SER A 204 -17.55 -16.54 -30.82
CA SER A 204 -18.83 -15.85 -30.92
C SER A 204 -19.02 -15.24 -32.30
N GLY A 205 -20.27 -15.12 -32.72
CA GLY A 205 -20.68 -14.33 -33.88
C GLY A 205 -22.17 -14.01 -33.80
N ALA A 206 -22.69 -13.36 -34.83
CA ALA A 206 -24.11 -13.03 -34.93
C ALA A 206 -24.64 -13.20 -36.36
N SER A 207 -25.97 -13.11 -36.49
CA SER A 207 -26.65 -12.87 -37.75
C SER A 207 -26.22 -11.53 -38.37
N ALA A 208 -26.51 -11.33 -39.66
CA ALA A 208 -26.23 -10.07 -40.34
C ALA A 208 -26.92 -8.84 -39.69
N SER A 209 -28.04 -9.06 -38.99
CA SER A 209 -28.72 -8.01 -38.21
C SER A 209 -28.05 -7.69 -36.88
N GLY A 210 -27.10 -8.51 -36.42
CA GLY A 210 -26.50 -8.44 -35.09
C GLY A 210 -27.42 -8.88 -33.94
N GLN A 211 -28.69 -9.16 -34.23
CA GLN A 211 -29.69 -9.44 -33.18
C GLN A 211 -29.65 -10.87 -32.68
N ILE A 212 -29.29 -11.84 -33.53
CA ILE A 212 -29.26 -13.26 -33.18
C ILE A 212 -27.81 -13.71 -33.07
N GLY A 213 -27.34 -13.88 -31.85
CA GLY A 213 -26.02 -14.42 -31.54
C GLY A 213 -25.90 -15.90 -31.83
N LYS A 214 -24.66 -16.32 -32.08
CA LYS A 214 -24.25 -17.67 -32.44
C LYS A 214 -22.99 -18.08 -31.70
N VAL A 215 -22.91 -19.36 -31.40
CA VAL A 215 -21.70 -20.01 -30.88
C VAL A 215 -21.17 -20.90 -31.97
N LEU A 216 -19.88 -20.78 -32.23
CA LEU A 216 -19.18 -21.45 -33.32
C LEU A 216 -18.07 -22.32 -32.73
N LEU A 217 -17.99 -23.58 -33.15
CA LEU A 217 -16.95 -24.51 -32.72
C LEU A 217 -16.11 -24.98 -33.90
N GLY A 218 -14.79 -25.07 -33.70
CA GLY A 218 -13.87 -25.53 -34.74
C GLY A 218 -12.49 -25.88 -34.21
N LYS A 219 -11.76 -26.75 -34.92
CA LYS A 219 -10.38 -27.12 -34.55
C LYS A 219 -9.32 -26.17 -35.12
N ASN A 220 -9.66 -25.47 -36.20
CA ASN A 220 -8.75 -24.56 -36.87
C ASN A 220 -9.48 -23.29 -37.33
N PRO A 221 -9.49 -22.24 -36.48
CA PRO A 221 -10.11 -20.96 -36.79
C PRO A 221 -9.68 -20.33 -38.12
N SER A 222 -8.44 -20.55 -38.60
CA SER A 222 -7.97 -19.93 -39.86
C SER A 222 -8.65 -20.49 -41.11
N THR A 223 -9.30 -21.66 -41.03
CA THR A 223 -10.12 -22.19 -42.13
C THR A 223 -11.50 -21.54 -42.21
N LEU A 224 -11.91 -20.83 -41.15
CA LEU A 224 -13.25 -20.25 -40.99
C LEU A 224 -14.38 -21.28 -41.12
N ASN A 225 -14.05 -22.57 -40.98
CA ASN A 225 -14.99 -23.68 -41.02
C ASN A 225 -15.41 -24.04 -39.60
N PHE A 226 -16.50 -23.44 -39.16
CA PHE A 226 -17.09 -23.69 -37.84
C PHE A 226 -18.41 -24.43 -37.97
N PHE A 227 -18.76 -25.22 -36.95
CA PHE A 227 -20.11 -25.74 -36.78
C PHE A 227 -20.81 -25.03 -35.62
N GLU A 228 -22.12 -24.88 -35.71
CA GLU A 228 -22.96 -24.23 -34.69
C GLU A 228 -23.63 -25.31 -33.83
N PRO A 229 -23.14 -25.59 -32.61
CA PRO A 229 -23.71 -26.64 -31.75
C PRO A 229 -25.03 -26.24 -31.09
N SER A 230 -25.24 -24.94 -30.87
CA SER A 230 -26.35 -24.42 -30.08
C SER A 230 -27.65 -24.50 -30.87
N PRO A 231 -28.74 -25.08 -30.31
CA PRO A 231 -30.04 -25.09 -30.98
C PRO A 231 -30.80 -23.76 -30.81
N ILE A 232 -30.33 -22.88 -29.91
CA ILE A 232 -30.93 -21.56 -29.68
C ILE A 232 -30.05 -20.45 -30.26
N GLY A 233 -30.71 -19.37 -30.68
CA GLY A 233 -30.07 -18.09 -30.95
C GLY A 233 -30.00 -17.26 -29.68
N TYR A 234 -28.88 -16.57 -29.48
CA TYR A 234 -28.65 -15.72 -28.31
C TYR A 234 -29.08 -14.28 -28.59
N GLU A 235 -29.31 -13.49 -27.54
CA GLU A 235 -29.52 -12.04 -27.67
C GLU A 235 -28.19 -11.31 -27.91
N GLY A 236 -27.90 -11.02 -29.17
CA GLY A 236 -26.59 -10.49 -29.60
C GLY A 236 -25.45 -11.54 -29.52
N ALA A 237 -24.29 -11.22 -30.09
CA ALA A 237 -23.13 -12.11 -30.05
C ALA A 237 -22.73 -12.42 -28.58
N PRO A 238 -22.61 -13.70 -28.18
CA PRO A 238 -22.24 -14.02 -26.80
C PRO A 238 -20.83 -13.51 -26.45
N HIS A 239 -20.70 -12.84 -25.29
CA HIS A 239 -19.42 -12.34 -24.79
C HIS A 239 -18.72 -13.30 -23.84
N SER A 240 -19.48 -14.20 -23.19
CA SER A 240 -18.96 -15.17 -22.22
C SER A 240 -18.85 -16.55 -22.83
N LEU A 241 -17.61 -16.97 -23.12
CA LEU A 241 -17.26 -18.32 -23.57
C LEU A 241 -16.32 -18.94 -22.54
N ARG A 242 -16.81 -19.88 -21.72
CA ARG A 242 -16.03 -20.49 -20.63
C ARG A 242 -15.93 -22.00 -20.77
N TRP A 243 -14.71 -22.50 -20.91
CA TRP A 243 -14.42 -23.92 -20.90
C TRP A 243 -14.33 -24.46 -19.48
N VAL A 244 -15.00 -25.58 -19.22
CA VAL A 244 -14.99 -26.33 -17.96
C VAL A 244 -14.87 -27.81 -18.30
N GLY A 245 -13.65 -28.33 -18.23
CA GLY A 245 -13.34 -29.64 -18.79
C GLY A 245 -13.67 -29.69 -20.28
N ASN A 246 -14.40 -30.73 -20.70
CA ASN A 246 -14.92 -30.86 -22.07
C ASN A 246 -16.25 -30.12 -22.33
N SER A 247 -16.73 -29.30 -21.39
CA SER A 247 -17.96 -28.53 -21.57
C SER A 247 -17.65 -27.06 -21.85
N LEU A 248 -18.29 -26.50 -22.86
CA LEU A 248 -18.35 -25.06 -23.08
C LEU A 248 -19.61 -24.50 -22.44
N TRP A 249 -19.45 -23.46 -21.64
CA TRP A 249 -20.54 -22.66 -21.09
C TRP A 249 -20.62 -21.33 -21.83
N VAL A 250 -21.84 -20.98 -22.22
CA VAL A 250 -22.16 -19.74 -22.94
C VAL A 250 -23.36 -19.08 -22.30
N GLY A 251 -23.35 -17.75 -22.21
CA GLY A 251 -24.46 -16.99 -21.66
C GLY A 251 -24.79 -15.75 -22.47
N ASP A 252 -26.06 -15.36 -22.40
CA ASP A 252 -26.60 -14.08 -22.83
C ASP A 252 -27.47 -13.49 -21.70
N PRO A 253 -28.07 -12.30 -21.84
CA PRO A 253 -28.86 -11.68 -20.77
C PRO A 253 -30.02 -12.52 -20.23
N THR A 254 -30.49 -13.55 -20.94
CA THR A 254 -31.67 -14.35 -20.59
C THR A 254 -31.43 -15.86 -20.63
N ASN A 255 -30.21 -16.33 -20.94
CA ASN A 255 -29.92 -17.74 -21.11
C ASN A 255 -28.52 -18.11 -20.59
N ALA A 256 -28.43 -19.31 -20.02
CA ALA A 256 -27.17 -20.03 -19.85
C ALA A 256 -27.25 -21.36 -20.60
N THR A 257 -26.25 -21.65 -21.45
CA THR A 257 -26.18 -22.86 -22.27
C THR A 257 -24.89 -23.61 -21.98
N ARG A 258 -24.99 -24.92 -21.78
CA ARG A 258 -23.87 -25.85 -21.69
C ARG A 258 -23.84 -26.72 -22.93
N ILE A 259 -22.69 -26.74 -23.60
CA ILE A 259 -22.39 -27.59 -24.75
C ILE A 259 -21.33 -28.59 -24.28
N GLU A 260 -21.71 -29.85 -24.13
CA GLU A 260 -20.83 -30.94 -23.71
C GLU A 260 -20.18 -31.58 -24.95
N LEU A 261 -18.86 -31.72 -24.93
CA LEU A 261 -18.08 -32.33 -26.00
C LEU A 261 -17.51 -33.68 -25.57
N THR A 262 -17.25 -34.54 -26.55
CA THR A 262 -16.38 -35.71 -26.36
C THR A 262 -14.91 -35.28 -26.29
N ASP A 263 -14.03 -36.18 -25.84
CA ASP A 263 -12.57 -35.97 -25.88
C ASP A 263 -12.01 -35.69 -27.28
N ARG A 264 -12.76 -36.03 -28.34
CA ARG A 264 -12.39 -35.75 -29.74
C ARG A 264 -12.87 -34.37 -30.21
N GLY A 265 -13.55 -33.62 -29.35
CA GLY A 265 -14.08 -32.29 -29.64
C GLY A 265 -15.41 -32.29 -30.41
N THR A 266 -16.15 -33.40 -30.42
CA THR A 266 -17.46 -33.49 -31.09
C THR A 266 -18.58 -33.20 -30.09
N CYS A 267 -19.60 -32.44 -30.50
CA CYS A 267 -20.77 -32.17 -29.65
C CYS A 267 -21.49 -33.46 -29.25
N GLN A 268 -21.72 -33.63 -27.95
CA GLN A 268 -22.38 -34.79 -27.33
C GLN A 268 -23.77 -34.44 -26.80
N ASP A 269 -23.89 -33.32 -26.09
CA ASP A 269 -25.13 -32.86 -25.46
C ASP A 269 -25.17 -31.33 -25.43
N VAL A 270 -26.37 -30.75 -25.52
CA VAL A 270 -26.58 -29.31 -25.36
C VAL A 270 -27.78 -29.08 -24.45
N LYS A 271 -27.56 -28.33 -23.38
CA LYS A 271 -28.60 -27.99 -22.41
C LYS A 271 -28.65 -26.49 -22.21
N ASN A 272 -29.85 -25.93 -22.22
CA ASN A 272 -30.11 -24.52 -22.01
C ASN A 272 -30.99 -24.35 -20.76
N TRP A 273 -30.71 -23.30 -20.01
CA TRP A 273 -31.53 -22.83 -18.91
C TRP A 273 -31.89 -21.36 -19.12
N PRO A 274 -33.19 -20.99 -19.10
CA PRO A 274 -33.59 -19.60 -19.10
C PRO A 274 -33.23 -18.96 -17.76
N LEU A 275 -32.70 -17.76 -17.84
CA LEU A 275 -32.42 -16.88 -16.71
C LEU A 275 -33.57 -15.86 -16.57
N PRO A 276 -33.91 -15.41 -15.36
CA PRO A 276 -34.88 -14.35 -15.18
C PRO A 276 -34.43 -13.08 -15.89
N GLU A 277 -35.35 -12.36 -16.54
CA GLU A 277 -35.06 -11.03 -17.06
C GLU A 277 -34.60 -10.11 -15.93
N ASP A 278 -33.59 -9.30 -16.20
CA ASP A 278 -33.12 -8.30 -15.26
C ASP A 278 -34.17 -7.20 -15.09
N GLY A 279 -34.30 -6.67 -13.87
CA GLY A 279 -35.24 -5.58 -13.57
C GLY A 279 -34.78 -4.20 -14.08
N TRP A 280 -33.68 -4.15 -14.84
CA TRP A 280 -33.05 -2.93 -15.33
C TRP A 280 -33.35 -2.71 -16.82
N SER A 281 -33.36 -1.45 -17.27
CA SER A 281 -33.76 -1.09 -18.64
C SER A 281 -32.78 -1.53 -19.74
N THR A 282 -31.58 -1.98 -19.37
CA THR A 282 -30.51 -2.38 -20.30
C THR A 282 -30.07 -3.79 -19.99
N LYS A 283 -30.48 -4.73 -20.83
CA LYS A 283 -30.07 -6.13 -20.75
C LYS A 283 -28.55 -6.25 -20.82
N TYR A 284 -27.94 -6.74 -19.75
CA TYR A 284 -26.48 -6.90 -19.65
C TYR A 284 -26.03 -8.34 -19.98
N HIS A 285 -24.79 -8.53 -20.46
CA HIS A 285 -24.32 -9.86 -20.84
C HIS A 285 -24.16 -10.77 -19.60
N CYS A 286 -24.37 -12.07 -19.77
CA CYS A 286 -24.24 -13.02 -18.67
C CYS A 286 -22.77 -13.32 -18.36
N GLY A 287 -22.31 -12.96 -17.15
CA GLY A 287 -21.00 -13.33 -16.64
C GLY A 287 -20.98 -14.78 -16.18
N ILE A 288 -19.98 -15.54 -16.65
CA ILE A 288 -19.80 -16.96 -16.30
C ILE A 288 -18.40 -17.17 -15.74
N THR A 289 -18.32 -17.90 -14.63
CA THR A 289 -17.03 -18.32 -14.06
C THR A 289 -17.13 -19.69 -13.39
N THR A 290 -15.97 -20.20 -12.95
CA THR A 290 -15.88 -21.36 -12.08
C THR A 290 -15.03 -21.06 -10.87
N ASP A 291 -15.29 -21.74 -9.77
CA ASP A 291 -14.28 -21.83 -8.70
C ASP A 291 -13.22 -22.88 -9.03
N GLY A 292 -12.19 -22.97 -8.19
CA GLY A 292 -11.11 -23.95 -8.36
C GLY A 292 -11.49 -25.40 -8.13
N LEU A 293 -12.72 -25.69 -7.70
CA LEU A 293 -13.28 -27.05 -7.61
C LEU A 293 -14.07 -27.42 -8.88
N GLY A 294 -14.20 -26.51 -9.83
CA GLY A 294 -14.92 -26.71 -11.09
C GLY A 294 -16.43 -26.51 -10.98
N ARG A 295 -16.92 -25.88 -9.92
CA ARG A 295 -18.34 -25.51 -9.78
C ARG A 295 -18.62 -24.28 -10.62
N VAL A 296 -19.71 -24.30 -11.39
CA VAL A 296 -20.03 -23.25 -12.37
C VAL A 296 -21.02 -22.25 -11.77
N TYR A 297 -20.69 -20.97 -11.91
CA TYR A 297 -21.47 -19.84 -11.43
C TYR A 297 -21.76 -18.88 -12.58
N PHE A 298 -22.92 -18.24 -12.54
CA PHE A 298 -23.26 -17.20 -13.51
C PHE A 298 -24.23 -16.16 -12.95
N SER A 299 -24.20 -14.96 -13.54
CA SER A 299 -25.07 -13.82 -13.24
C SER A 299 -25.35 -13.07 -14.53
N ASN A 300 -26.58 -12.59 -14.70
CA ASN A 300 -27.02 -11.85 -15.89
C ASN A 300 -27.51 -10.42 -15.59
N GLU A 301 -27.34 -9.98 -14.35
CA GLU A 301 -27.76 -8.66 -13.89
C GLU A 301 -26.55 -7.73 -13.69
N TRP A 302 -26.66 -6.49 -14.17
CA TRP A 302 -25.59 -5.48 -14.13
C TRP A 302 -25.26 -4.94 -12.74
N TYR A 303 -26.27 -4.82 -11.86
CA TYR A 303 -26.12 -4.19 -10.54
C TYR A 303 -26.68 -5.11 -9.46
N LYS A 304 -25.84 -5.47 -8.48
CA LYS A 304 -26.14 -6.40 -7.39
C LYS A 304 -26.71 -7.74 -7.86
N GLY A 305 -26.15 -8.25 -8.96
CA GLY A 305 -26.74 -9.36 -9.68
C GLY A 305 -26.86 -10.65 -8.88
N GLN A 306 -28.00 -11.32 -9.01
CA GLN A 306 -28.22 -12.63 -8.43
C GLN A 306 -27.26 -13.66 -9.04
N ILE A 307 -26.45 -14.29 -8.19
CA ILE A 307 -25.61 -15.41 -8.60
C ILE A 307 -26.45 -16.67 -8.65
N TYR A 308 -26.30 -17.43 -9.73
CA TYR A 308 -26.81 -18.77 -9.91
C TYR A 308 -25.66 -19.76 -9.95
N ARG A 309 -25.92 -20.98 -9.45
CA ARG A 309 -25.00 -22.10 -9.49
C ARG A 309 -25.64 -23.26 -10.23
N TRP A 310 -24.85 -23.91 -11.07
CA TRP A 310 -25.24 -25.20 -11.65
C TRP A 310 -24.83 -26.35 -10.72
N GLU A 311 -25.79 -27.22 -10.39
CA GLU A 311 -25.56 -28.41 -9.57
C GLU A 311 -26.52 -29.53 -9.98
N ASN A 312 -25.97 -30.72 -10.25
CA ASN A 312 -26.74 -31.94 -10.56
C ASN A 312 -27.80 -31.75 -11.67
N GLY A 313 -27.46 -31.01 -12.73
CA GLY A 313 -28.34 -30.75 -13.88
C GLY A 313 -29.40 -29.67 -13.65
N LYS A 314 -29.37 -28.99 -12.51
CA LYS A 314 -30.28 -27.89 -12.18
C LYS A 314 -29.51 -26.60 -11.95
N VAL A 315 -30.19 -25.49 -12.19
CA VAL A 315 -29.72 -24.14 -11.87
C VAL A 315 -30.46 -23.68 -10.63
N THR A 316 -29.72 -23.30 -9.60
CA THR A 316 -30.27 -22.83 -8.32
C THR A 316 -29.66 -21.50 -7.94
N LYS A 317 -30.41 -20.66 -7.21
CA LYS A 317 -29.86 -19.43 -6.63
C LYS A 317 -28.74 -19.77 -5.66
N HIS A 318 -27.63 -19.05 -5.78
CA HIS A 318 -26.53 -19.13 -4.85
C HIS A 318 -26.88 -18.41 -3.53
N THR A 319 -26.12 -18.69 -2.48
CA THR A 319 -26.41 -18.22 -1.11
C THR A 319 -26.32 -16.70 -0.92
N PHE A 320 -25.68 -16.00 -1.86
CA PHE A 320 -25.55 -14.55 -1.87
C PHE A 320 -25.51 -14.01 -3.31
N SER A 321 -25.71 -12.70 -3.47
CA SER A 321 -25.64 -11.96 -4.74
C SER A 321 -24.33 -11.18 -4.87
N LEU A 322 -24.08 -10.59 -6.03
CA LEU A 322 -22.98 -9.66 -6.28
C LEU A 322 -23.17 -8.33 -5.51
N ASP A 323 -22.08 -7.63 -5.25
CA ASP A 323 -22.06 -6.28 -4.67
C ASP A 323 -21.88 -5.23 -5.77
N GLY A 324 -22.53 -4.08 -5.62
CA GLY A 324 -22.38 -2.95 -6.54
C GLY A 324 -22.48 -3.35 -8.02
N TYR A 325 -21.42 -3.02 -8.76
CA TYR A 325 -21.24 -3.32 -10.19
C TYR A 325 -20.28 -4.49 -10.44
N ASP A 326 -19.98 -5.28 -9.42
CA ASP A 326 -19.15 -6.46 -9.59
C ASP A 326 -19.75 -7.42 -10.60
N HIS A 327 -18.91 -8.08 -11.40
CA HIS A 327 -19.35 -8.96 -12.46
C HIS A 327 -18.48 -10.22 -12.57
N LEU A 328 -19.12 -11.34 -12.94
CA LEU A 328 -18.43 -12.64 -13.03
C LEU A 328 -17.70 -12.88 -14.35
N SER A 329 -17.90 -12.03 -15.38
CA SER A 329 -17.32 -12.23 -16.72
C SER A 329 -15.81 -12.36 -16.69
N GLU A 330 -15.15 -11.53 -15.89
CA GLU A 330 -13.69 -11.49 -15.78
C GLU A 330 -13.16 -12.38 -14.65
N ALA A 331 -14.00 -12.99 -13.83
CA ALA A 331 -13.55 -13.78 -12.69
C ALA A 331 -12.83 -15.07 -13.13
N VAL A 332 -11.78 -15.45 -12.41
CA VAL A 332 -11.00 -16.68 -12.65
C VAL A 332 -10.96 -17.58 -11.42
N PRO A 333 -10.93 -18.92 -11.60
CA PRO A 333 -10.84 -19.85 -10.48
C PRO A 333 -9.50 -19.75 -9.76
N VAL A 334 -9.51 -19.91 -8.44
CA VAL A 334 -8.30 -20.15 -7.64
C VAL A 334 -8.06 -21.66 -7.53
N PRO A 335 -7.07 -22.24 -8.25
CA PRO A 335 -6.96 -23.68 -8.44
C PRO A 335 -7.01 -24.50 -7.14
N GLY A 336 -7.85 -25.54 -7.12
CA GLY A 336 -7.97 -26.46 -5.99
C GLY A 336 -8.72 -25.91 -4.77
N THR A 337 -9.34 -24.74 -4.87
CA THR A 337 -10.11 -24.12 -3.78
C THR A 337 -11.52 -23.75 -4.25
N ASN A 338 -12.40 -23.44 -3.30
CA ASN A 338 -13.72 -22.88 -3.56
C ASN A 338 -13.69 -21.37 -3.86
N CYS A 339 -12.52 -20.78 -4.08
CA CYS A 339 -12.36 -19.34 -4.30
C CYS A 339 -12.32 -18.97 -5.79
N ILE A 340 -12.69 -17.73 -6.06
CA ILE A 340 -12.43 -17.02 -7.32
C ILE A 340 -11.60 -15.77 -7.07
N TYR A 341 -10.80 -15.37 -8.06
CA TYR A 341 -10.31 -14.01 -8.17
C TYR A 341 -11.23 -13.19 -9.08
N MET A 342 -11.59 -11.99 -8.66
CA MET A 342 -12.40 -11.06 -9.44
C MET A 342 -11.92 -9.63 -9.23
N ILE A 343 -12.41 -8.72 -10.06
CA ILE A 343 -12.21 -7.29 -9.87
C ILE A 343 -13.32 -6.74 -8.97
N HIS A 344 -12.94 -5.93 -7.99
CA HIS A 344 -13.85 -5.21 -7.11
C HIS A 344 -13.40 -3.75 -6.99
N SER A 345 -14.35 -2.83 -7.10
CA SER A 345 -14.06 -1.40 -7.12
C SER A 345 -14.29 -0.77 -5.74
N VAL A 346 -13.30 -0.02 -5.26
CA VAL A 346 -13.34 0.72 -4.00
C VAL A 346 -13.16 2.21 -4.23
N SER A 347 -13.65 3.04 -3.31
CA SER A 347 -13.44 4.48 -3.33
C SER A 347 -11.97 4.82 -3.09
N GLY A 348 -11.34 5.49 -4.05
CA GLY A 348 -9.98 6.01 -3.98
C GLY A 348 -9.94 7.53 -3.79
N LYS A 349 -8.72 8.10 -3.83
CA LYS A 349 -8.55 9.56 -3.84
C LYS A 349 -8.93 10.09 -5.22
N TRP A 350 -10.11 10.70 -5.32
CA TRP A 350 -10.62 11.40 -6.53
C TRP A 350 -11.08 10.50 -7.68
N ARG A 351 -10.89 9.18 -7.63
CA ARG A 351 -11.46 8.20 -8.57
C ARG A 351 -11.77 6.86 -7.89
N MET A 352 -12.55 6.00 -8.54
CA MET A 352 -12.69 4.60 -8.13
C MET A 352 -11.38 3.86 -8.41
N GLU A 353 -10.97 2.98 -7.50
CA GLU A 353 -9.80 2.12 -7.64
C GLU A 353 -10.26 0.68 -7.84
N GLU A 354 -9.92 0.07 -8.98
CA GLU A 354 -10.15 -1.35 -9.20
C GLU A 354 -9.08 -2.18 -8.47
N CYS A 355 -9.54 -3.19 -7.75
CA CYS A 355 -8.72 -4.04 -6.89
C CYS A 355 -8.95 -5.52 -7.22
N LEU A 356 -7.96 -6.35 -6.89
CA LEU A 356 -8.08 -7.80 -6.97
C LEU A 356 -8.75 -8.32 -5.69
N LEU A 357 -9.93 -8.89 -5.82
CA LEU A 357 -10.65 -9.56 -4.74
C LEU A 357 -10.51 -11.07 -4.88
N GLU A 358 -10.10 -11.75 -3.80
CA GLU A 358 -10.28 -13.20 -3.67
C GLU A 358 -11.53 -13.46 -2.84
N LEU A 359 -12.48 -14.19 -3.42
CA LEU A 359 -13.79 -14.45 -2.82
C LEU A 359 -13.99 -15.96 -2.66
N ASP A 360 -14.23 -16.41 -1.43
CA ASP A 360 -14.68 -17.76 -1.12
C ASP A 360 -16.17 -17.89 -1.48
N MET A 361 -16.47 -18.76 -2.44
CA MET A 361 -17.83 -18.90 -2.97
C MET A 361 -18.79 -19.60 -2.01
N ASP A 362 -18.33 -20.31 -0.98
CA ASP A 362 -19.23 -20.97 -0.01
C ASP A 362 -19.57 -20.07 1.17
N THR A 363 -18.63 -19.24 1.61
CA THR A 363 -18.75 -18.46 2.86
C THR A 363 -18.92 -16.97 2.64
N GLY A 364 -18.61 -16.46 1.44
CA GLY A 364 -18.56 -15.02 1.16
C GLY A 364 -17.38 -14.30 1.83
N ARG A 365 -16.46 -15.02 2.48
CA ARG A 365 -15.23 -14.43 3.02
C ARG A 365 -14.33 -13.99 1.89
N CYS A 366 -13.68 -12.85 2.06
CA CYS A 366 -12.82 -12.32 1.01
C CYS A 366 -11.63 -11.54 1.56
N ARG A 367 -10.62 -11.43 0.71
CA ARG A 367 -9.48 -10.55 0.88
C ARG A 367 -9.23 -9.77 -0.41
N ILE A 368 -8.70 -8.57 -0.28
CA ILE A 368 -8.55 -7.62 -1.37
C ILE A 368 -7.11 -7.11 -1.45
N ALA A 369 -6.63 -6.88 -2.67
CA ALA A 369 -5.33 -6.28 -2.92
C ALA A 369 -5.47 -5.13 -3.93
N PRO A 370 -4.92 -3.94 -3.63
CA PRO A 370 -4.95 -2.82 -4.58
C PRO A 370 -4.05 -3.10 -5.79
N LEU A 371 -4.49 -2.62 -6.96
CA LEU A 371 -3.77 -2.74 -8.24
C LEU A 371 -3.28 -1.37 -8.70
N PRO A 372 -2.32 -0.74 -7.99
CA PRO A 372 -1.96 0.65 -8.22
C PRO A 372 -1.35 0.85 -9.60
N GLY A 373 -1.79 1.92 -10.27
CA GLY A 373 -1.39 2.26 -11.63
C GLY A 373 -2.20 1.51 -12.70
N MET A 374 -3.15 0.65 -12.33
CA MET A 374 -4.16 0.16 -13.27
C MET A 374 -5.29 1.19 -13.39
N GLY A 375 -5.92 1.21 -14.57
CA GLY A 375 -7.15 1.96 -14.84
C GLY A 375 -8.40 1.14 -14.55
N GLU A 376 -9.44 1.37 -15.33
CA GLU A 376 -10.75 0.71 -15.24
C GLU A 376 -10.90 -0.40 -16.30
N GLU A 377 -12.01 -1.15 -16.23
CA GLU A 377 -12.37 -2.23 -17.16
C GLU A 377 -11.33 -3.37 -17.20
N LEU A 378 -10.83 -3.76 -16.03
CA LEU A 378 -9.78 -4.76 -15.92
C LEU A 378 -10.28 -6.17 -16.25
N LYS A 379 -9.48 -6.89 -17.04
CA LYS A 379 -9.72 -8.29 -17.43
C LYS A 379 -8.73 -9.21 -16.72
N LEU A 380 -9.22 -10.30 -16.14
CA LEU A 380 -8.38 -11.31 -15.49
C LEU A 380 -8.29 -12.59 -16.32
N ARG A 381 -7.07 -13.10 -16.46
CA ARG A 381 -6.83 -14.45 -17.00
C ARG A 381 -5.58 -15.07 -16.42
N TRP A 382 -5.58 -16.39 -16.28
CA TRP A 382 -4.33 -17.12 -16.10
C TRP A 382 -3.48 -16.98 -17.37
N PHE A 383 -2.22 -16.58 -17.20
CA PHE A 383 -1.31 -16.32 -18.31
C PHE A 383 -0.42 -17.52 -18.58
N THR A 384 0.33 -17.97 -17.58
CA THR A 384 1.12 -19.21 -17.65
C THR A 384 1.44 -19.70 -16.24
N GLY A 385 1.21 -20.99 -15.97
CA GLY A 385 1.38 -21.57 -14.63
C GLY A 385 0.69 -20.73 -13.56
N ASP A 386 1.46 -20.25 -12.59
CA ASP A 386 0.97 -19.47 -11.45
C ASP A 386 0.89 -17.95 -11.70
N TRP A 387 1.07 -17.49 -12.94
CA TRP A 387 1.01 -16.08 -13.29
C TRP A 387 -0.42 -15.70 -13.68
N LEU A 388 -1.04 -14.88 -12.85
CA LEU A 388 -2.28 -14.17 -13.15
C LEU A 388 -1.94 -12.91 -13.95
N LEU A 389 -2.64 -12.70 -15.05
CA LEU A 389 -2.62 -11.45 -15.80
C LEU A 389 -3.85 -10.62 -15.44
N VAL A 390 -3.59 -9.39 -15.05
CA VAL A 390 -4.56 -8.30 -14.97
C VAL A 390 -4.28 -7.37 -16.14
N GLN A 391 -5.17 -7.31 -17.13
CA GLN A 391 -5.03 -6.43 -18.29
C GLN A 391 -6.04 -5.28 -18.19
N GLY A 392 -5.60 -4.04 -18.45
CA GLY A 392 -6.51 -2.90 -18.63
C GLY A 392 -6.98 -2.73 -20.08
N ASN A 393 -7.85 -1.75 -20.31
CA ASN A 393 -8.35 -1.46 -21.66
C ASN A 393 -7.26 -1.02 -22.67
N GLY A 394 -6.13 -0.49 -22.16
CA GLY A 394 -4.99 -0.09 -22.97
C GLY A 394 -5.16 1.23 -23.72
N GLU A 395 -6.23 1.97 -23.46
CA GLU A 395 -6.55 3.24 -24.13
C GLU A 395 -5.90 4.45 -23.43
N ILE A 396 -5.76 4.40 -22.10
CA ILE A 396 -5.20 5.48 -21.29
C ILE A 396 -3.70 5.24 -21.07
N LEU A 397 -2.85 6.14 -21.58
CA LEU A 397 -1.39 6.00 -21.52
C LEU A 397 -0.76 6.42 -20.18
N SER A 398 -1.57 6.93 -19.25
CA SER A 398 -1.13 7.18 -17.86
C SER A 398 -1.19 5.93 -17.00
N ASP A 399 -2.06 4.98 -17.35
CA ASP A 399 -2.22 3.70 -16.66
C ASP A 399 -1.24 2.64 -17.20
N ASP A 400 -1.00 1.60 -16.41
CA ASP A 400 -0.36 0.38 -16.85
C ASP A 400 -1.30 -0.37 -17.80
N PHE A 401 -0.73 -0.89 -18.89
CA PHE A 401 -1.48 -1.76 -19.80
C PHE A 401 -1.82 -3.11 -19.16
N ALA A 402 -0.92 -3.63 -18.35
CA ALA A 402 -1.15 -4.87 -17.63
C ALA A 402 -0.23 -5.04 -16.42
N GLN A 403 -0.65 -5.90 -15.50
CA GLN A 403 0.16 -6.44 -14.41
C GLN A 403 0.14 -7.97 -14.47
N LEU A 404 1.33 -8.56 -14.41
CA LEU A 404 1.54 -9.99 -14.23
C LEU A 404 1.87 -10.25 -12.76
N ILE A 405 1.06 -11.07 -12.11
CA ILE A 405 1.14 -11.36 -10.69
C ILE A 405 1.40 -12.85 -10.52
N ASN A 406 2.54 -13.22 -9.95
CA ASN A 406 2.76 -14.62 -9.57
C ASN A 406 2.04 -14.90 -8.26
N MET A 407 1.02 -15.75 -8.27
CA MET A 407 0.17 -15.94 -7.08
C MET A 407 0.85 -16.71 -5.93
N ASN A 408 1.91 -17.46 -6.23
CA ASN A 408 2.71 -18.18 -5.24
C ASN A 408 3.74 -17.27 -4.54
N THR A 409 4.51 -16.49 -5.31
CA THR A 409 5.57 -15.63 -4.78
C THR A 409 5.09 -14.21 -4.44
N ARG A 410 3.91 -13.85 -4.96
CA ARG A 410 3.28 -12.51 -4.97
C ARG A 410 4.05 -11.49 -5.77
N GLU A 411 5.02 -11.88 -6.59
CA GLU A 411 5.77 -10.97 -7.45
C GLU A 411 4.83 -10.26 -8.42
N VAL A 412 5.00 -8.95 -8.58
CA VAL A 412 4.22 -8.13 -9.53
C VAL A 412 5.15 -7.51 -10.56
N LEU A 413 4.91 -7.81 -11.83
CA LEU A 413 5.59 -7.23 -12.99
C LEU A 413 4.60 -6.37 -13.79
N ARG A 414 4.95 -5.11 -14.04
CA ARG A 414 4.09 -4.15 -14.75
C ARG A 414 4.50 -4.05 -16.21
N ILE A 415 3.52 -4.01 -17.11
CA ILE A 415 3.65 -3.70 -18.53
C ILE A 415 3.11 -2.29 -18.73
N ARG A 416 3.95 -1.40 -19.26
CA ARG A 416 3.67 0.04 -19.27
C ARG A 416 3.69 0.59 -20.69
N PRO A 417 2.95 1.67 -20.98
CA PRO A 417 2.89 2.28 -22.31
C PRO A 417 4.26 2.59 -22.96
N GLY A 418 5.20 3.10 -22.17
CA GLY A 418 6.57 3.39 -22.62
C GLY A 418 7.39 2.20 -23.11
N MET A 419 6.95 0.97 -22.86
CA MET A 419 7.60 -0.22 -23.41
C MET A 419 7.33 -0.40 -24.91
N PHE A 420 6.33 0.29 -25.47
CA PHE A 420 5.90 0.17 -26.86
C PHE A 420 5.81 1.53 -27.58
N GLY A 421 6.62 2.51 -27.16
CA GLY A 421 6.71 3.81 -27.84
C GLY A 421 5.44 4.67 -27.76
N GLY A 422 4.56 4.42 -26.79
CA GLY A 422 3.29 5.13 -26.65
C GLY A 422 2.14 4.54 -27.48
N GLU A 423 2.35 3.42 -28.18
CA GLU A 423 1.25 2.69 -28.84
C GLU A 423 0.29 2.10 -27.80
N LYS A 424 -1.01 2.16 -28.09
CA LYS A 424 -2.07 1.58 -27.26
C LYS A 424 -2.03 0.05 -27.31
N MET A 425 -2.26 -0.65 -26.20
CA MET A 425 -2.25 -2.12 -26.16
C MET A 425 -3.66 -2.68 -26.35
N GLN A 426 -3.86 -3.57 -27.32
CA GLN A 426 -5.14 -4.26 -27.52
C GLN A 426 -5.16 -5.58 -26.74
N HIS A 427 -4.15 -6.43 -26.95
CA HIS A 427 -4.13 -7.78 -26.37
C HIS A 427 -2.72 -8.24 -26.03
N ILE A 428 -2.64 -9.19 -25.11
CA ILE A 428 -1.43 -9.96 -24.81
C ILE A 428 -1.81 -11.43 -24.59
N GLY A 429 -1.06 -12.39 -25.09
CA GLY A 429 -1.39 -13.79 -24.87
C GLY A 429 -0.18 -14.68 -24.99
N THR A 430 -0.37 -15.95 -24.65
CA THR A 430 0.59 -17.01 -24.90
C THR A 430 0.01 -17.96 -25.93
N LEU A 431 0.78 -18.26 -26.97
CA LEU A 431 0.47 -19.35 -27.88
C LEU A 431 0.61 -20.70 -27.17
N ILE A 432 0.13 -21.78 -27.81
CA ILE A 432 0.17 -23.12 -27.21
C ILE A 432 1.60 -23.58 -26.92
N ASP A 433 2.58 -23.11 -27.71
CA ASP A 433 4.00 -23.40 -27.52
C ASP A 433 4.68 -22.53 -26.43
N GLY A 434 3.94 -21.63 -25.78
CA GLY A 434 4.44 -20.71 -24.75
C GLY A 434 4.99 -19.39 -25.27
N THR A 435 5.00 -19.15 -26.59
CA THR A 435 5.39 -17.87 -27.18
C THR A 435 4.46 -16.75 -26.72
N VAL A 436 5.02 -15.65 -26.22
CA VAL A 436 4.24 -14.45 -25.86
C VAL A 436 4.00 -13.61 -27.11
N VAL A 437 2.75 -13.17 -27.30
CA VAL A 437 2.35 -12.25 -28.38
C VAL A 437 1.64 -11.06 -27.76
N ILE A 438 2.01 -9.86 -28.19
CA ILE A 438 1.39 -8.60 -27.80
C ILE A 438 0.87 -7.94 -29.08
N VAL A 439 -0.38 -7.48 -29.06
CA VAL A 439 -0.98 -6.71 -30.14
C VAL A 439 -1.13 -5.28 -29.64
N THR A 440 -0.40 -4.36 -30.25
CA THR A 440 -0.55 -2.91 -30.03
C THR A 440 -1.24 -2.28 -31.23
N ARG A 441 -1.74 -1.05 -31.06
CA ARG A 441 -2.34 -0.25 -32.13
C ARG A 441 -1.48 0.99 -32.34
N ARG A 442 -0.91 1.10 -33.53
CA ARG A 442 -0.15 2.26 -33.98
C ARG A 442 -1.08 3.20 -34.75
N ASP A 443 -1.05 4.48 -34.41
CA ASP A 443 -1.90 5.49 -35.05
C ASP A 443 -1.70 5.48 -36.57
N ARG A 444 -2.81 5.55 -37.33
CA ARG A 444 -2.87 5.49 -38.81
C ARG A 444 -2.25 4.25 -39.48
N VAL A 445 -1.79 3.27 -38.71
CA VAL A 445 -1.20 2.02 -39.21
C VAL A 445 -2.07 0.81 -38.86
N GLY A 446 -2.71 0.82 -37.68
CA GLY A 446 -3.55 -0.28 -37.22
C GLY A 446 -2.79 -1.26 -36.30
N PRO A 447 -3.16 -2.54 -36.27
CA PRO A 447 -2.60 -3.50 -35.33
C PRO A 447 -1.17 -3.89 -35.69
N VAL A 448 -0.31 -3.93 -34.67
CA VAL A 448 1.08 -4.36 -34.74
C VAL A 448 1.24 -5.59 -33.85
N PHE A 449 1.61 -6.72 -34.47
CA PHE A 449 1.90 -7.95 -33.76
C PHE A 449 3.36 -7.96 -33.31
N ARG A 450 3.56 -8.08 -32.00
CA ARG A 450 4.86 -8.01 -31.34
C ARG A 450 5.18 -9.34 -30.67
N TYR A 451 6.35 -9.87 -30.98
CA TYR A 451 6.90 -11.07 -30.36
C TYR A 451 8.14 -10.66 -29.54
N PRO A 452 8.03 -10.54 -28.21
CA PRO A 452 9.15 -10.11 -27.38
C PRO A 452 10.33 -11.08 -27.47
N ILE A 453 11.55 -10.55 -27.61
CA ILE A 453 12.78 -11.36 -27.72
C ILE A 453 13.10 -12.06 -26.40
N ASP A 454 12.97 -11.34 -25.28
CA ASP A 454 13.10 -11.87 -23.91
C ASP A 454 12.07 -11.18 -23.00
N PHE A 455 10.85 -11.70 -23.04
CA PHE A 455 9.73 -11.11 -22.30
C PHE A 455 10.00 -11.03 -20.79
N TRP A 456 10.36 -12.15 -20.17
CA TRP A 456 10.51 -12.24 -18.72
C TRP A 456 11.75 -11.53 -18.20
N GLY A 457 12.89 -11.66 -18.88
CA GLY A 457 14.12 -10.96 -18.49
C GLY A 457 13.99 -9.45 -18.67
N PHE A 458 13.35 -8.99 -19.74
CA PHE A 458 13.03 -7.57 -19.90
C PHE A 458 12.13 -7.06 -18.77
N LEU A 459 11.02 -7.73 -18.46
CA LEU A 459 10.12 -7.27 -17.41
C LEU A 459 10.79 -7.19 -16.04
N ARG A 460 11.63 -8.17 -15.67
CA ARG A 460 12.35 -8.15 -14.40
C ARG A 460 13.41 -7.05 -14.32
N THR A 461 14.03 -6.68 -15.44
CA THR A 461 15.01 -5.57 -15.46
C THR A 461 14.34 -4.20 -15.55
N ALA A 462 13.17 -4.11 -16.17
CA ALA A 462 12.40 -2.87 -16.29
C ALA A 462 11.56 -2.56 -15.04
N ASN A 463 11.26 -3.55 -14.20
CA ASN A 463 10.48 -3.39 -12.97
C ASN A 463 11.37 -3.35 -11.72
N LYS A 464 10.94 -2.58 -10.72
CA LYS A 464 11.49 -2.68 -9.37
C LYS A 464 10.82 -3.85 -8.65
N PRO A 465 11.52 -4.58 -7.75
CA PRO A 465 10.91 -5.64 -6.96
C PRO A 465 9.66 -5.13 -6.22
N LYS A 466 8.53 -5.76 -6.48
CA LYS A 466 7.24 -5.41 -5.88
C LYS A 466 6.45 -6.68 -5.59
N LYS A 467 5.71 -6.67 -4.49
CA LYS A 467 4.81 -7.76 -4.12
C LYS A 467 3.38 -7.30 -3.98
N LEU A 468 2.45 -8.20 -4.29
CA LEU A 468 1.03 -8.03 -4.01
C LEU A 468 0.79 -8.08 -2.49
N GLU A 469 0.01 -7.12 -1.98
CA GLU A 469 -0.32 -6.99 -0.56
C GLU A 469 -1.81 -7.23 -0.34
N TRP A 470 -2.14 -8.40 0.20
CA TRP A 470 -3.51 -8.75 0.59
C TRP A 470 -3.95 -8.03 1.87
N ARG A 471 -5.23 -7.69 1.93
CA ARG A 471 -5.94 -7.16 3.10
C ARG A 471 -7.22 -7.95 3.30
N GLU A 472 -7.44 -8.43 4.52
CA GLU A 472 -8.62 -9.24 4.85
C GLU A 472 -9.81 -8.33 5.19
N TYR A 473 -10.98 -8.60 4.62
CA TYR A 473 -12.22 -7.98 5.10
C TYR A 473 -12.72 -8.70 6.36
N LYS A 474 -13.33 -7.94 7.28
CA LYS A 474 -14.03 -8.52 8.44
C LYS A 474 -15.45 -8.93 8.06
N GLU A 475 -16.07 -8.11 7.24
CA GLU A 475 -17.36 -8.32 6.64
C GLU A 475 -17.29 -9.45 5.59
N VAL A 476 -18.45 -10.02 5.29
CA VAL A 476 -18.60 -11.01 4.22
C VAL A 476 -19.29 -10.36 3.04
N TYR A 477 -18.86 -10.76 1.85
CA TYR A 477 -19.48 -10.39 0.59
C TYR A 477 -20.96 -10.78 0.57
N PRO A 478 -21.87 -9.95 0.02
CA PRO A 478 -21.62 -8.69 -0.70
C PRO A 478 -21.59 -7.44 0.19
N ASN A 479 -21.58 -7.55 1.51
CA ASN A 479 -21.71 -6.39 2.40
C ASN A 479 -20.35 -5.75 2.70
N LEU A 480 -19.58 -5.41 1.67
CA LEU A 480 -18.25 -4.85 1.82
C LEU A 480 -18.28 -3.32 2.02
N PRO A 481 -17.42 -2.76 2.87
CA PRO A 481 -17.17 -1.33 2.90
C PRO A 481 -16.62 -0.83 1.56
N ILE A 482 -17.05 0.35 1.13
CA ILE A 482 -16.55 1.00 -0.10
C ILE A 482 -15.08 1.40 -0.03
N PHE A 483 -14.41 1.27 1.13
CA PHE A 483 -13.01 1.62 1.30
C PHE A 483 -12.18 0.36 1.54
N LEU A 484 -10.90 0.41 1.14
CA LEU A 484 -9.96 -0.67 1.44
C LEU A 484 -9.84 -0.87 2.96
N PRO A 485 -9.76 -2.13 3.44
CA PRO A 485 -9.38 -2.39 4.82
C PRO A 485 -8.04 -1.72 5.13
N PRO A 486 -7.81 -1.27 6.38
CA PRO A 486 -6.52 -0.71 6.79
C PRO A 486 -5.39 -1.68 6.46
N LYS A 487 -4.20 -1.16 6.11
CA LYS A 487 -3.05 -2.06 5.92
C LYS A 487 -2.78 -2.79 7.23
N ALA A 488 -2.45 -4.08 7.16
CA ALA A 488 -2.11 -4.85 8.35
C ALA A 488 -1.02 -4.17 9.20
N THR A 489 -0.13 -3.38 8.60
CA THR A 489 0.90 -2.56 9.27
C THR A 489 0.38 -1.31 10.01
N GLU A 490 -0.80 -0.80 9.68
CA GLU A 490 -1.32 0.48 10.20
C GLU A 490 -2.13 0.33 11.51
N ARG A 491 -2.66 -0.87 11.82
CA ARG A 491 -3.39 -1.12 13.08
C ARG A 491 -2.90 -2.40 13.77
N LYS A 492 -1.71 -2.36 14.38
CA LYS A 492 -1.16 -3.47 15.17
C LYS A 492 -1.00 -3.13 16.65
N ILE A 493 -1.21 -4.14 17.47
CA ILE A 493 -0.66 -4.22 18.82
C ILE A 493 0.43 -5.27 18.80
N ILE A 494 1.67 -4.89 19.12
CA ILE A 494 2.82 -5.81 19.12
C ILE A 494 3.39 -5.84 20.53
N LEU A 495 3.28 -6.99 21.18
CA LEU A 495 3.92 -7.24 22.45
C LEU A 495 5.31 -7.84 22.22
N LYS A 496 6.34 -7.15 22.70
CA LYS A 496 7.73 -7.65 22.77
C LYS A 496 8.13 -7.84 24.24
N LYS A 497 9.32 -8.39 24.45
CA LYS A 497 9.86 -8.67 25.80
C LYS A 497 9.81 -7.47 26.74
N ASP A 498 10.14 -6.29 26.22
CA ASP A 498 10.36 -5.08 27.03
C ASP A 498 9.53 -3.87 26.55
N SER A 499 8.64 -4.06 25.57
CA SER A 499 7.80 -2.98 25.04
C SER A 499 6.46 -3.48 24.49
N LEU A 500 5.49 -2.59 24.48
CA LEU A 500 4.19 -2.75 23.86
C LEU A 500 4.03 -1.68 22.78
N THR A 501 3.85 -2.07 21.53
CA THR A 501 3.52 -1.15 20.45
C THR A 501 2.01 -1.17 20.24
N ILE A 502 1.35 -0.01 20.20
CA ILE A 502 -0.07 0.13 19.87
C ILE A 502 -0.19 1.17 18.75
N LEU A 503 -0.75 0.79 17.60
CA LEU A 503 -0.95 1.68 16.45
C LEU A 503 0.34 2.40 16.02
N GLY A 504 1.48 1.69 16.03
CA GLY A 504 2.80 2.22 15.68
C GLY A 504 3.51 3.00 16.80
N ALA A 505 2.81 3.43 17.85
CA ALA A 505 3.41 4.07 19.01
C ALA A 505 4.00 3.03 19.96
N VAL A 506 5.26 3.23 20.38
CA VAL A 506 5.97 2.31 21.28
C VAL A 506 5.84 2.80 22.72
N PHE A 507 5.34 1.93 23.58
CA PHE A 507 5.19 2.15 25.02
C PHE A 507 6.15 1.23 25.77
N THR A 508 6.97 1.84 26.63
CA THR A 508 7.80 1.12 27.59
C THR A 508 7.12 1.15 28.95
N PRO A 509 6.99 0.00 29.65
CA PRO A 509 6.40 -0.03 30.98
C PRO A 509 7.35 0.61 32.03
N PRO A 510 6.83 1.12 33.17
CA PRO A 510 5.42 1.12 33.57
C PRO A 510 4.58 2.09 32.73
N PHE A 511 3.38 1.66 32.35
CA PHE A 511 2.47 2.46 31.53
C PHE A 511 1.74 3.47 32.38
N THR A 512 1.68 4.73 31.92
CA THR A 512 0.88 5.77 32.58
C THR A 512 -0.27 6.23 31.67
N LEU A 513 -1.36 6.69 32.29
CA LEU A 513 -2.51 7.24 31.59
C LEU A 513 -2.12 8.40 30.67
N SER A 514 -1.25 9.29 31.15
CA SER A 514 -0.76 10.42 30.36
C SER A 514 0.02 9.98 29.12
N GLN A 515 0.92 8.98 29.25
CA GLN A 515 1.70 8.47 28.12
C GLN A 515 0.81 7.84 27.05
N LEU A 516 -0.18 7.05 27.45
CA LEU A 516 -1.12 6.44 26.51
C LEU A 516 -2.06 7.48 25.90
N ALA A 517 -2.57 8.43 26.69
CA ALA A 517 -3.49 9.45 26.20
C ALA A 517 -2.83 10.40 25.18
N GLU A 518 -1.53 10.72 25.36
CA GLU A 518 -0.78 11.55 24.41
C GLU A 518 -0.71 10.93 23.01
N LYS A 519 -0.59 9.59 22.92
CA LYS A 519 -0.39 8.88 21.65
C LYS A 519 -1.66 8.25 21.09
N LEU A 520 -2.60 7.85 21.94
CA LEU A 520 -3.84 7.16 21.56
C LEU A 520 -5.07 8.07 21.59
N GLY A 521 -4.93 9.32 22.04
CA GLY A 521 -6.04 10.23 22.29
C GLY A 521 -6.62 10.09 23.70
N PRO A 522 -7.50 11.01 24.11
CA PRO A 522 -8.06 11.05 25.46
C PRO A 522 -8.87 9.78 25.76
N ALA A 523 -8.69 9.24 26.97
CA ALA A 523 -9.48 8.12 27.46
C ALA A 523 -10.71 8.61 28.22
N HIS A 524 -11.83 7.90 28.09
CA HIS A 524 -13.00 8.08 28.94
C HIS A 524 -12.81 7.31 30.26
N ILE A 525 -12.88 7.98 31.40
CA ILE A 525 -12.68 7.35 32.72
C ILE A 525 -14.02 6.89 33.28
N VAL A 526 -14.09 5.61 33.67
CA VAL A 526 -15.27 4.99 34.29
C VAL A 526 -14.89 4.34 35.61
N LEU A 527 -15.69 4.60 36.65
CA LEU A 527 -15.56 3.96 37.96
C LEU A 527 -16.45 2.71 38.02
N GLN A 528 -15.82 1.54 38.15
CA GLN A 528 -16.52 0.27 38.31
C GLN A 528 -16.54 -0.13 39.78
N ASN A 529 -17.74 -0.27 40.36
CA ASN A 529 -17.90 -0.72 41.74
C ASN A 529 -17.99 -2.26 41.80
N GLY A 530 -17.29 -2.87 42.74
CA GLY A 530 -17.34 -4.31 43.00
C GLY A 530 -17.16 -4.63 44.49
N THR A 531 -17.18 -5.91 44.83
CA THR A 531 -16.95 -6.41 46.20
C THR A 531 -15.72 -7.31 46.21
N ARG A 532 -14.71 -6.94 47.01
CA ARG A 532 -13.47 -7.71 47.19
C ARG A 532 -13.58 -8.54 48.47
N LYS A 533 -13.39 -9.85 48.36
CA LYS A 533 -13.43 -10.76 49.49
C LYS A 533 -12.03 -10.92 50.08
N SER A 534 -11.86 -10.55 51.35
CA SER A 534 -10.58 -10.67 52.07
C SER A 534 -10.15 -12.15 52.14
N PRO A 535 -8.95 -12.51 51.63
CA PRO A 535 -8.46 -13.89 51.70
C PRO A 535 -8.25 -14.39 53.13
N MET A 536 -8.01 -13.49 54.09
CA MET A 536 -7.74 -13.85 55.49
C MET A 536 -8.97 -13.80 56.40
N THR A 537 -9.98 -12.99 56.06
CA THR A 537 -11.14 -12.74 56.95
C THR A 537 -12.49 -13.07 56.33
N GLY A 538 -12.53 -13.41 55.03
CA GLY A 538 -13.76 -13.75 54.30
C GLY A 538 -14.76 -12.59 54.15
N ARG A 539 -14.49 -11.42 54.74
CA ARG A 539 -15.33 -10.22 54.64
C ARG A 539 -15.26 -9.64 53.23
N GLU A 540 -16.43 -9.33 52.69
CA GLU A 540 -16.59 -8.60 51.45
C GLU A 540 -16.57 -7.10 51.74
N SER A 541 -15.61 -6.40 51.17
CA SER A 541 -15.51 -4.95 51.22
C SER A 541 -15.78 -4.37 49.83
N PRO A 542 -16.60 -3.32 49.70
CA PRO A 542 -16.76 -2.63 48.43
C PRO A 542 -15.41 -2.06 47.99
N TYR A 543 -15.09 -2.19 46.71
CA TYR A 543 -13.95 -1.54 46.08
C TYR A 543 -14.43 -0.83 44.82
N THR A 544 -13.81 0.29 44.51
CA THR A 544 -14.03 1.03 43.27
C THR A 544 -12.77 0.92 42.43
N GLN A 545 -12.90 0.46 41.19
CA GLN A 545 -11.81 0.30 40.24
C GLN A 545 -11.99 1.33 39.12
N ALA A 546 -11.01 2.21 38.93
CA ALA A 546 -11.01 3.12 37.80
C ALA A 546 -10.52 2.41 36.53
N LEU A 547 -11.25 2.64 35.43
CA LEU A 547 -10.95 2.15 34.09
C LEU A 547 -10.75 3.33 33.14
N ALA A 548 -9.70 3.28 32.32
CA ALA A 548 -9.49 4.18 31.21
C ALA A 548 -9.93 3.50 29.91
N LEU A 549 -10.92 4.07 29.21
CA LEU A 549 -11.53 3.47 28.03
C LEU A 549 -11.17 4.28 26.77
N TRP A 550 -10.61 3.61 25.77
CA TRP A 550 -10.50 4.10 24.40
C TRP A 550 -11.53 3.36 23.55
N ASP A 551 -12.77 3.86 23.58
CA ASP A 551 -13.94 3.19 22.98
C ASP A 551 -13.77 2.90 21.49
N GLU A 552 -13.32 3.89 20.72
CA GLU A 552 -13.07 3.78 19.27
C GLU A 552 -11.91 2.85 18.93
N LEU A 553 -11.04 2.56 19.90
CA LEU A 553 -9.91 1.64 19.73
C LEU A 553 -10.21 0.26 20.30
N GLY A 554 -11.32 0.05 21.01
CA GLY A 554 -11.57 -1.22 21.70
C GLY A 554 -10.51 -1.59 22.74
N LEU A 555 -9.91 -0.59 23.40
CA LEU A 555 -8.88 -0.76 24.43
C LEU A 555 -9.37 -0.23 25.77
N GLN A 556 -9.13 -0.99 26.85
CA GLN A 556 -9.34 -0.50 28.21
C GLN A 556 -8.12 -0.74 29.10
N GLY A 557 -7.77 0.25 29.91
CA GLY A 557 -6.73 0.16 30.92
C GLY A 557 -7.34 0.08 32.32
N TRP A 558 -6.84 -0.85 33.15
CA TRP A 558 -7.13 -0.85 34.59
C TRP A 558 -6.09 -0.01 35.31
N LEU A 559 -6.56 1.06 35.96
CA LEU A 559 -5.71 1.99 36.71
C LEU A 559 -5.33 1.41 38.08
N ASP A 560 -4.15 1.76 38.57
CA ASP A 560 -3.71 1.46 39.92
C ASP A 560 -4.33 2.44 40.94
N GLU A 561 -4.04 2.24 42.24
CA GLU A 561 -4.48 3.11 43.33
C GLU A 561 -4.00 4.57 43.20
N ASP A 562 -2.94 4.82 42.42
CA ASP A 562 -2.45 6.17 42.11
C ASP A 562 -3.24 6.87 40.99
N GLU A 563 -4.22 6.19 40.40
CA GLU A 563 -5.07 6.64 39.28
C GLU A 563 -4.29 7.14 38.05
N GLN A 564 -2.99 6.83 37.97
CA GLN A 564 -2.09 7.28 36.90
C GLN A 564 -1.40 6.11 36.22
N THR A 565 -1.08 5.04 36.95
CA THR A 565 -0.40 3.87 36.45
C THR A 565 -1.42 2.87 35.90
N ILE A 566 -1.19 2.33 34.71
CA ILE A 566 -2.03 1.30 34.09
C ILE A 566 -1.36 -0.06 34.31
N LYS A 567 -1.96 -0.89 35.17
CA LYS A 567 -1.45 -2.23 35.52
C LYS A 567 -1.72 -3.27 34.44
N THR A 568 -2.87 -3.15 33.80
CA THR A 568 -3.35 -4.09 32.79
C THR A 568 -3.99 -3.33 31.65
N ILE A 569 -3.68 -3.73 30.42
CA ILE A 569 -4.35 -3.27 29.20
C ILE A 569 -5.14 -4.44 28.64
N GLY A 570 -6.42 -4.22 28.37
CA GLY A 570 -7.34 -5.18 27.77
C GLY A 570 -7.64 -4.77 26.35
N VAL A 571 -7.46 -5.71 25.43
CA VAL A 571 -7.82 -5.56 24.02
C VAL A 571 -9.09 -6.37 23.79
N ARG A 572 -10.18 -5.72 23.38
CA ARG A 572 -11.43 -6.41 23.03
C ARG A 572 -11.30 -7.00 21.63
N VAL A 573 -11.25 -8.32 21.51
CA VAL A 573 -11.02 -9.03 20.24
C VAL A 573 -12.29 -9.67 19.65
N ALA A 574 -13.39 -9.68 20.40
CA ALA A 574 -14.71 -10.14 19.91
C ALA A 574 -15.86 -9.31 20.49
N ALA A 575 -17.01 -9.34 19.82
CA ALA A 575 -18.21 -8.60 20.22
C ALA A 575 -18.90 -9.22 21.45
N GLN A 576 -18.77 -10.52 21.65
CA GLN A 576 -19.34 -11.24 22.81
C GLN A 576 -18.56 -10.86 24.08
N GLY A 577 -19.17 -10.85 25.27
CA GLY A 577 -18.49 -10.58 26.56
C GLY A 577 -18.70 -9.19 27.17
N GLU A 578 -18.52 -9.10 28.50
CA GLU A 578 -18.78 -7.91 29.33
C GLU A 578 -17.56 -6.96 29.37
N TYR A 579 -17.27 -6.28 28.26
CA TYR A 579 -16.29 -5.17 28.23
C TYR A 579 -16.96 -3.82 28.40
N ALA A 580 -16.28 -2.90 29.08
CA ALA A 580 -16.75 -1.53 29.22
C ALA A 580 -16.57 -0.72 27.94
N VAL A 581 -15.54 -1.04 27.12
CA VAL A 581 -15.37 -0.43 25.80
C VAL A 581 -16.40 -0.90 24.80
N ARG A 582 -16.92 0.02 24.00
CA ARG A 582 -18.04 -0.23 23.06
C ARG A 582 -17.65 -1.04 21.82
N GLN A 583 -16.48 -0.81 21.24
CA GLN A 583 -16.06 -1.44 19.98
C GLN A 583 -15.00 -2.54 20.19
N THR A 584 -14.92 -3.46 19.24
CA THR A 584 -13.80 -4.41 19.15
C THR A 584 -12.58 -3.74 18.54
N PHE A 585 -11.39 -4.06 19.01
CA PHE A 585 -10.14 -3.59 18.42
C PHE A 585 -10.08 -3.95 16.93
N ASP A 586 -9.92 -2.91 16.12
CA ASP A 586 -9.87 -3.03 14.66
C ASP A 586 -8.43 -3.17 14.16
N GLY A 587 -7.78 -4.25 14.57
CA GLY A 587 -6.39 -4.51 14.24
C GLY A 587 -5.90 -5.89 14.64
N ALA A 588 -4.62 -6.16 14.43
CA ALA A 588 -3.99 -7.44 14.78
C ALA A 588 -3.24 -7.35 16.12
N VAL A 589 -3.35 -8.38 16.96
CA VAL A 589 -2.59 -8.51 18.21
C VAL A 589 -1.49 -9.55 18.01
N TRP A 590 -0.24 -9.11 18.15
CA TRP A 590 0.94 -9.92 17.89
C TRP A 590 1.76 -10.11 19.17
N ILE A 591 2.31 -11.31 19.35
CA ILE A 591 3.27 -11.64 20.39
C ILE A 591 4.60 -11.96 19.68
N GLY A 592 5.57 -11.04 19.80
CA GLY A 592 6.79 -11.06 19.00
C GLY A 592 6.49 -10.82 17.51
N SER A 593 6.76 -11.82 16.67
CA SER A 593 6.55 -11.78 15.21
C SER A 593 5.34 -12.61 14.74
N LYS A 594 4.52 -13.13 15.67
CA LYS A 594 3.38 -14.01 15.36
C LYS A 594 2.07 -13.42 15.86
N ASP A 595 0.97 -13.79 15.21
CA ASP A 595 -0.37 -13.52 15.73
C ASP A 595 -0.54 -14.16 17.13
N TYR A 596 -1.27 -13.52 18.04
CA TYR A 596 -1.47 -14.02 19.40
C TYR A 596 -2.10 -15.43 19.43
N ARG A 597 -2.92 -15.78 18.42
CA ARG A 597 -3.54 -17.12 18.29
C ARG A 597 -2.53 -18.21 17.99
N GLU A 598 -1.39 -17.85 17.40
CA GLU A 598 -0.31 -18.75 17.01
C GLU A 598 0.85 -18.77 18.02
N ALA A 599 0.73 -18.03 19.12
CA ALA A 599 1.74 -18.00 20.17
C ALA A 599 1.74 -19.31 21.00
N SER A 600 2.86 -19.59 21.66
CA SER A 600 3.00 -20.76 22.52
C SER A 600 2.40 -20.48 23.91
N TRP A 601 1.16 -20.91 24.10
CA TRP A 601 0.41 -20.71 25.35
C TRP A 601 0.62 -21.84 26.36
N LYS A 602 0.49 -21.51 27.65
CA LYS A 602 0.35 -22.48 28.74
C LYS A 602 -1.10 -22.52 29.22
N ASP A 603 -1.61 -23.72 29.51
CA ASP A 603 -2.90 -23.84 30.20
C ASP A 603 -2.84 -23.14 31.55
N PHE A 604 -3.89 -22.39 31.86
CA PHE A 604 -4.06 -21.68 33.10
C PHE A 604 -5.44 -21.99 33.66
N ALA A 605 -5.45 -22.70 34.79
CA ALA A 605 -6.65 -23.10 35.52
C ALA A 605 -7.66 -23.95 34.71
N GLY A 606 -7.25 -24.62 33.62
CA GLY A 606 -8.09 -25.53 32.83
C GLY A 606 -9.14 -24.86 31.94
N PHE A 607 -9.10 -23.52 31.81
CA PHE A 607 -10.10 -22.78 31.05
C PHE A 607 -9.60 -21.49 30.38
N ALA A 608 -8.36 -21.07 30.68
CA ALA A 608 -7.71 -19.92 30.09
C ALA A 608 -6.28 -20.27 29.67
N HIS A 609 -5.68 -19.39 28.88
CA HIS A 609 -4.32 -19.50 28.39
C HIS A 609 -3.49 -18.35 28.93
N THR A 610 -2.27 -18.65 29.38
CA THR A 610 -1.32 -17.64 29.84
C THR A 610 0.01 -17.73 29.10
N LEU A 611 0.62 -16.57 28.88
CA LEU A 611 1.95 -16.44 28.28
C LEU A 611 2.76 -15.41 29.06
N LYS A 612 3.99 -15.78 29.42
CA LYS A 612 4.97 -14.84 30.02
C LYS A 612 5.99 -14.44 28.98
N LEU A 613 6.20 -13.14 28.80
CA LEU A 613 7.17 -12.57 27.88
C LEU A 613 7.85 -11.37 28.53
N GLY A 614 9.09 -11.55 29.01
CA GLY A 614 9.77 -10.54 29.82
C GLY A 614 9.00 -10.25 31.12
N GLY A 615 8.73 -8.97 31.39
CA GLY A 615 7.87 -8.53 32.52
C GLY A 615 6.37 -8.61 32.23
N PHE A 616 5.98 -8.96 31.02
CA PHE A 616 4.57 -9.08 30.65
C PHE A 616 4.02 -10.47 30.95
N THR A 617 2.80 -10.48 31.46
CA THR A 617 1.94 -11.66 31.51
C THR A 617 0.68 -11.39 30.71
N VAL A 618 0.48 -12.20 29.68
CA VAL A 618 -0.70 -12.15 28.82
C VAL A 618 -1.68 -13.24 29.25
N TYR A 619 -2.95 -12.89 29.34
CA TYR A 619 -4.06 -13.82 29.59
C TYR A 619 -5.10 -13.68 28.49
N THR A 620 -5.59 -14.81 27.98
CA THR A 620 -6.69 -14.87 27.01
C THR A 620 -7.31 -16.26 27.06
N ARG A 621 -8.48 -16.46 26.46
CA ARG A 621 -8.94 -17.79 26.06
C ARG A 621 -8.91 -17.85 24.54
N LEU A 622 -8.13 -18.78 23.98
CA LEU A 622 -8.08 -18.96 22.53
C LEU A 622 -9.50 -19.22 21.96
N PRO A 623 -9.82 -18.70 20.77
CA PRO A 623 -11.15 -18.85 20.18
C PRO A 623 -11.57 -20.33 20.04
N GLY A 624 -12.79 -20.66 20.46
CA GLY A 624 -13.34 -22.00 20.37
C GLY A 624 -14.63 -22.20 21.20
N PRO A 625 -15.43 -23.24 20.90
CA PRO A 625 -16.67 -23.52 21.63
C PRO A 625 -16.39 -23.73 23.12
N VAL A 626 -17.31 -23.28 23.98
CA VAL A 626 -17.24 -23.54 25.43
C VAL A 626 -17.64 -25.00 25.69
N PRO A 627 -16.78 -25.84 26.29
CA PRO A 627 -17.14 -27.22 26.61
C PRO A 627 -18.35 -27.30 27.54
N GLU A 628 -19.27 -28.25 27.32
CA GLU A 628 -20.50 -28.39 28.11
C GLU A 628 -20.23 -28.61 29.61
N GLU A 629 -19.14 -29.30 29.95
CA GLU A 629 -18.68 -29.54 31.32
C GLU A 629 -18.36 -28.26 32.10
N GLN A 630 -18.14 -27.13 31.40
CA GLN A 630 -17.82 -25.82 31.98
C GLN A 630 -18.99 -24.82 31.90
N SER A 631 -20.21 -25.29 31.61
CA SER A 631 -21.42 -24.47 31.43
C SER A 631 -21.73 -23.54 32.62
N ALA A 632 -21.43 -23.97 33.85
CA ALA A 632 -21.58 -23.15 35.07
C ALA A 632 -20.66 -21.90 35.11
N GLN A 633 -19.63 -21.85 34.26
CA GLN A 633 -18.68 -20.73 34.14
C GLN A 633 -18.77 -20.04 32.76
N LYS A 634 -19.76 -20.38 31.94
CA LYS A 634 -19.90 -19.94 30.54
C LYS A 634 -19.71 -18.43 30.35
N ALA A 635 -20.38 -17.60 31.16
CA ALA A 635 -20.24 -16.14 31.07
C ALA A 635 -18.79 -15.64 31.28
N LYS A 636 -18.06 -16.26 32.22
CA LYS A 636 -16.65 -15.93 32.49
C LYS A 636 -15.73 -16.37 31.36
N LEU A 637 -16.04 -17.50 30.72
CA LEU A 637 -15.28 -18.03 29.59
C LEU A 637 -15.52 -17.24 28.31
N GLU A 638 -16.76 -16.83 28.08
CA GLU A 638 -17.14 -15.93 26.99
C GLU A 638 -16.41 -14.59 27.15
N ALA A 639 -16.41 -14.01 28.35
CA ALA A 639 -15.67 -12.79 28.64
C ALA A 639 -14.17 -12.93 28.34
N LEU A 640 -13.52 -14.04 28.75
CA LEU A 640 -12.09 -14.29 28.50
C LEU A 640 -11.76 -14.57 27.03
N SER A 641 -12.68 -15.19 26.27
CA SER A 641 -12.48 -15.44 24.83
C SER A 641 -12.62 -14.20 23.98
N ALA A 642 -13.24 -13.16 24.53
CA ALA A 642 -13.40 -11.88 23.87
C ALA A 642 -12.25 -10.90 24.16
N MET A 643 -11.22 -11.33 24.88
CA MET A 643 -10.15 -10.44 25.29
C MET A 643 -8.74 -11.01 25.23
N VAL A 644 -7.80 -10.09 25.02
CA VAL A 644 -6.39 -10.27 25.36
C VAL A 644 -6.04 -9.29 26.47
N GLN A 645 -5.72 -9.79 27.66
CA GLN A 645 -5.25 -8.98 28.78
C GLN A 645 -3.73 -9.02 28.87
N ILE A 646 -3.10 -7.86 28.77
CA ILE A 646 -1.67 -7.67 28.88
C ILE A 646 -1.41 -6.98 30.21
N SER A 647 -0.91 -7.73 31.18
CA SER A 647 -0.50 -7.19 32.47
C SER A 647 1.01 -7.06 32.50
N TRP A 648 1.51 -5.98 33.06
CA TRP A 648 2.93 -5.85 33.34
C TRP A 648 3.16 -5.91 34.84
N LYS A 649 4.14 -6.72 35.25
CA LYS A 649 4.72 -6.65 36.59
C LYS A 649 6.21 -6.46 36.42
N GLU A 650 6.78 -5.69 37.32
CA GLU A 650 8.24 -5.63 37.43
C GLU A 650 8.76 -7.08 37.58
N PRO A 651 9.66 -7.54 36.69
CA PRO A 651 10.13 -8.91 36.75
C PRO A 651 10.71 -9.17 38.14
N GLU A 652 10.20 -10.18 38.85
CA GLU A 652 10.88 -10.68 40.04
C GLU A 652 12.27 -11.13 39.61
N ASN A 653 13.29 -10.40 40.05
CA ASN A 653 14.68 -10.67 39.74
C ASN A 653 15.04 -12.09 40.20
N LYS A 654 14.97 -13.07 39.28
CA LYS A 654 15.66 -14.34 39.45
C LYS A 654 17.15 -14.05 39.47
N ALA A 655 17.70 -14.08 40.68
CA ALA A 655 19.04 -13.70 41.07
C ALA A 655 19.33 -12.22 40.82
N ALA A 656 19.33 -11.44 41.91
CA ALA A 656 20.03 -10.18 41.97
C ALA A 656 21.51 -10.38 41.56
N LYS A 657 21.81 -10.19 40.28
CA LYS A 657 23.12 -9.62 39.92
C LYS A 657 23.04 -8.18 40.40
N ALA A 658 23.86 -7.85 41.39
CA ALA A 658 23.91 -6.52 41.98
C ALA A 658 23.98 -5.47 40.86
N GLN A 659 23.02 -4.55 40.81
CA GLN A 659 23.11 -3.38 39.94
C GLN A 659 24.14 -2.46 40.56
N LYS A 660 25.41 -2.62 40.19
CA LYS A 660 26.55 -1.93 40.80
C LYS A 660 26.33 -0.42 40.80
N TYR A 661 25.78 0.10 39.70
CA TYR A 661 25.53 1.54 39.47
C TYR A 661 24.15 2.06 39.92
N LYS A 662 23.39 1.29 40.70
CA LYS A 662 22.14 1.80 41.27
C LYS A 662 22.44 2.77 42.42
N LEU A 663 22.14 4.06 42.21
CA LEU A 663 22.26 5.07 43.26
C LEU A 663 21.26 4.80 44.38
N SER A 664 21.76 4.68 45.60
CA SER A 664 20.94 4.54 46.80
C SER A 664 20.44 5.90 47.27
N LYS A 665 19.29 5.92 47.96
CA LYS A 665 18.82 7.16 48.61
C LYS A 665 19.86 7.60 49.64
N PRO A 666 20.22 8.89 49.71
CA PRO A 666 21.17 9.38 50.71
C PRO A 666 20.66 9.08 52.11
N THR A 667 21.50 8.46 52.93
CA THR A 667 21.23 8.21 54.36
C THR A 667 21.83 9.29 55.26
N GLU A 668 22.60 10.20 54.67
CA GLU A 668 23.30 11.31 55.33
C GLU A 668 23.19 12.59 54.47
N PRO A 669 23.45 13.79 55.03
CA PRO A 669 23.47 15.04 54.27
C PRO A 669 24.46 14.98 53.10
N VAL A 670 24.08 15.55 51.97
CA VAL A 670 24.87 15.56 50.73
C VAL A 670 25.26 16.98 50.34
N LEU A 671 26.35 17.11 49.59
CA LEU A 671 26.79 18.37 49.01
C LEU A 671 25.84 18.84 47.91
N THR A 672 25.68 20.15 47.82
CA THR A 672 24.85 20.81 46.81
C THR A 672 25.75 21.47 45.77
N PHE A 673 25.45 21.26 44.50
CA PHE A 673 26.18 21.83 43.39
C PHE A 673 25.22 22.55 42.44
N THR A 674 25.55 23.79 42.08
CA THR A 674 24.93 24.55 41.00
C THR A 674 25.73 24.46 39.70
N SER A 675 27.04 24.17 39.78
CA SER A 675 27.93 23.92 38.65
C SER A 675 28.19 22.42 38.49
N PHE A 676 27.80 21.86 37.34
CA PHE A 676 28.05 20.45 37.04
C PHE A 676 29.55 20.15 36.91
N ASN A 677 30.32 21.02 36.24
CA ASN A 677 31.75 20.80 36.04
C ASN A 677 32.53 20.91 37.37
N PHE A 678 32.10 21.76 38.31
CA PHE A 678 32.68 21.76 39.66
C PHE A 678 32.36 20.47 40.41
N LYS A 679 31.14 19.93 40.27
CA LYS A 679 30.78 18.63 40.81
C LYS A 679 31.66 17.52 40.25
N LEU A 680 31.96 17.53 38.95
CA LEU A 680 32.86 16.57 38.33
C LEU A 680 34.28 16.66 38.92
N ALA A 681 34.84 17.86 39.05
CA ALA A 681 36.17 18.06 39.63
C ALA A 681 36.24 17.57 41.09
N VAL A 682 35.19 17.80 41.88
CA VAL A 682 35.08 17.24 43.24
C VAL A 682 34.96 15.71 43.24
N MET A 683 34.20 15.16 42.29
CA MET A 683 34.06 13.72 42.15
C MET A 683 35.33 13.05 41.62
N GLU A 684 36.17 13.74 40.84
CA GLU A 684 37.49 13.23 40.43
C GLU A 684 38.34 12.89 41.66
N VAL A 685 38.54 13.88 42.53
CA VAL A 685 39.31 13.74 43.77
C VAL A 685 38.72 12.64 44.66
N LEU A 686 37.41 12.67 44.90
CA LEU A 686 36.79 11.73 45.85
C LEU A 686 36.63 10.31 45.27
N MET A 687 36.40 10.15 43.97
CA MET A 687 36.13 8.84 43.35
C MET A 687 37.40 8.17 42.81
N TYR A 688 38.27 8.91 42.14
CA TYR A 688 39.40 8.35 41.41
C TYR A 688 40.72 8.50 42.16
N GLU A 689 41.00 9.66 42.73
CA GLU A 689 42.25 9.87 43.47
C GLU A 689 42.22 9.23 44.86
N LYS A 690 41.17 9.52 45.64
CA LYS A 690 41.04 9.05 47.04
C LYS A 690 40.26 7.75 47.20
N GLY A 691 39.47 7.35 46.19
CA GLY A 691 38.67 6.11 46.22
C GLY A 691 37.61 6.08 47.33
N LEU A 692 37.10 7.24 47.75
CA LEU A 692 36.13 7.40 48.83
C LEU A 692 34.67 7.32 48.37
N LEU A 693 34.42 7.40 47.06
CA LEU A 693 33.10 7.21 46.46
C LEU A 693 32.97 5.83 45.81
N ALA A 694 31.86 5.16 46.10
CA ALA A 694 31.51 3.87 45.52
C ALA A 694 30.08 3.88 44.95
N PRO A 695 29.82 3.19 43.83
CA PRO A 695 30.79 2.50 42.97
C PRO A 695 31.70 3.49 42.21
N LYS A 696 32.93 3.05 41.90
CA LYS A 696 33.80 3.72 40.91
C LYS A 696 33.17 3.56 39.53
N LEU A 697 32.97 4.67 38.81
CA LEU A 697 32.40 4.66 37.47
C LEU A 697 33.41 4.04 36.49
N ASP A 698 32.93 3.10 35.69
CA ASP A 698 33.63 2.53 34.54
C ASP A 698 32.60 2.48 33.41
N THR A 699 32.87 3.17 32.32
CA THR A 699 31.92 3.42 31.25
C THR A 699 31.63 2.20 30.42
N HIS A 700 32.61 1.30 30.25
CA HIS A 700 32.38 0.02 29.61
C HIS A 700 31.53 -0.90 30.49
N GLU A 701 31.75 -0.92 31.80
CA GLU A 701 30.96 -1.71 32.75
C GLU A 701 29.54 -1.14 32.91
N PHE A 702 29.42 0.18 33.07
CA PHE A 702 28.15 0.88 33.10
C PHE A 702 27.34 0.57 31.84
N SER A 703 27.97 0.63 30.66
CA SER A 703 27.31 0.34 29.37
C SER A 703 26.90 -1.13 29.23
N ARG A 704 27.69 -2.08 29.77
CA ARG A 704 27.32 -3.50 29.82
C ARG A 704 26.16 -3.79 30.77
N GLU A 705 26.10 -3.08 31.91
CA GLU A 705 25.04 -3.24 32.92
C GLU A 705 23.77 -2.44 32.61
N TYR A 706 23.84 -1.45 31.72
CA TYR A 706 22.71 -0.58 31.41
C TYR A 706 21.62 -1.34 30.65
N SER A 707 20.50 -1.60 31.32
CA SER A 707 19.46 -2.49 30.79
C SER A 707 18.40 -1.80 29.94
N ARG A 708 18.34 -0.46 29.90
CA ARG A 708 17.24 0.28 29.24
C ARG A 708 17.48 0.47 27.73
N ARG A 709 18.73 0.51 27.29
CA ARG A 709 19.16 0.52 25.89
C ARG A 709 20.60 0.01 25.78
N LYS A 710 21.02 -0.39 24.58
CA LYS A 710 22.45 -0.60 24.29
C LYS A 710 23.12 0.78 24.16
N ILE A 711 24.23 0.98 24.87
CA ILE A 711 25.12 2.14 24.70
C ILE A 711 26.27 1.68 23.81
N ASP A 712 26.47 2.34 22.67
CA ASP A 712 27.51 1.99 21.70
C ASP A 712 28.66 2.99 21.82
N ILE A 713 29.66 2.66 22.63
CA ILE A 713 30.76 3.59 22.97
C ILE A 713 31.53 4.01 21.71
N ASP A 714 31.71 3.12 20.73
CA ASP A 714 32.44 3.42 19.50
C ASP A 714 31.74 4.50 18.66
N ALA A 715 30.41 4.60 18.75
CA ALA A 715 29.62 5.59 18.02
C ALA A 715 29.27 6.83 18.85
N GLU A 716 29.08 6.68 20.16
CA GLU A 716 28.58 7.73 21.06
C GLU A 716 29.69 8.39 21.89
N GLY A 717 30.91 7.83 21.92
CA GLY A 717 31.98 8.25 22.83
C GLY A 717 32.68 9.57 22.49
N TYR A 718 32.34 10.19 21.37
CA TYR A 718 32.85 11.52 20.96
C TYR A 718 32.12 12.69 21.63
N GLU A 719 31.01 12.43 22.33
CA GLU A 719 30.27 13.40 23.14
C GLU A 719 29.95 12.81 24.54
N PRO A 720 29.64 13.64 25.56
CA PRO A 720 29.24 13.16 26.87
C PRO A 720 28.03 12.21 26.83
N ILE A 721 28.22 10.95 27.24
CA ILE A 721 27.19 9.91 27.18
C ILE A 721 26.01 10.30 28.10
N PRO A 722 24.77 10.48 27.58
CA PRO A 722 23.66 11.08 28.34
C PRO A 722 23.30 10.33 29.63
N GLU A 723 23.37 9.00 29.63
CA GLU A 723 23.05 8.16 30.78
C GLU A 723 24.06 8.31 31.90
N ILE A 724 25.34 8.39 31.53
CA ILE A 724 26.46 8.57 32.46
C ILE A 724 26.42 9.97 33.02
N ARG A 725 26.18 10.99 32.17
CA ARG A 725 25.94 12.36 32.60
C ARG A 725 24.84 12.44 33.66
N LYS A 726 23.67 11.86 33.36
CA LYS A 726 22.52 11.84 34.27
C LYS A 726 22.79 11.08 35.57
N TRP A 727 23.65 10.06 35.53
CA TRP A 727 24.09 9.33 36.72
C TRP A 727 24.99 10.21 37.60
N LEU A 728 25.98 10.88 37.02
CA LEU A 728 26.87 11.82 37.72
C LEU A 728 26.11 13.02 38.29
N GLU A 729 25.17 13.60 37.53
CA GLU A 729 24.29 14.68 38.00
C GLU A 729 23.50 14.27 39.25
N LYS A 730 23.03 13.03 39.30
CA LYS A 730 22.25 12.50 40.43
C LYS A 730 23.08 11.89 41.54
N TYR A 731 24.37 11.66 41.34
CA TYR A 731 25.22 10.99 42.32
C TYR A 731 25.24 11.79 43.63
N PRO A 732 24.84 11.20 44.78
CA PRO A 732 24.81 11.90 46.05
C PRO A 732 26.20 11.90 46.69
N VAL A 733 26.90 13.04 46.68
CA VAL A 733 28.21 13.17 47.31
C VAL A 733 28.02 13.49 48.80
N PRO A 734 28.42 12.64 49.75
CA PRO A 734 28.20 12.89 51.17
C PRO A 734 28.93 14.13 51.69
N ALA A 735 28.23 14.96 52.47
CA ALA A 735 28.80 16.19 53.04
C ALA A 735 29.98 15.92 54.00
N ARG A 736 30.00 14.75 54.66
CA ARG A 736 31.12 14.35 55.52
C ARG A 736 32.46 14.22 54.79
N LEU A 737 32.45 14.09 53.45
CA LEU A 737 33.66 13.98 52.65
C LEU A 737 34.22 15.34 52.21
N ALA A 738 33.49 16.43 52.41
CA ALA A 738 33.96 17.76 52.01
C ALA A 738 35.29 18.18 52.67
N PRO A 739 35.58 17.87 53.95
CA PRO A 739 36.88 18.14 54.56
C PRO A 739 38.05 17.37 53.92
N GLU A 740 37.78 16.30 53.17
CA GLU A 740 38.83 15.54 52.49
C GLU A 740 39.39 16.29 51.28
N ILE A 741 38.66 17.26 50.73
CA ILE A 741 39.10 17.97 49.54
C ILE A 741 39.94 19.17 49.98
N THR A 742 41.25 19.04 49.81
CA THR A 742 42.24 20.07 50.13
C THR A 742 42.75 20.80 48.89
N GLU A 743 42.73 20.10 47.75
CA GLU A 743 43.26 20.51 46.46
C GLU A 743 42.39 19.87 45.37
N ILE A 744 42.21 20.56 44.24
CA ILE A 744 41.51 20.05 43.06
C ILE A 744 42.39 20.35 41.85
N GLU A 745 42.80 19.33 41.11
CA GLU A 745 43.56 19.48 39.88
C GLU A 745 42.66 19.15 38.68
N MET A 746 42.25 20.17 37.91
CA MET A 746 41.52 19.95 36.66
C MET A 746 42.51 19.76 35.51
N ASP A 747 42.43 18.63 34.82
CA ASP A 747 43.25 18.31 33.65
C ASP A 747 42.40 17.63 32.56
N GLY A 748 42.74 17.85 31.29
CA GLY A 748 42.03 17.22 30.17
C GLY A 748 42.05 15.69 30.22
N GLY A 749 43.05 15.10 30.87
CA GLY A 749 43.20 13.67 31.10
C GLY A 749 42.57 13.13 32.38
N SER A 750 41.85 13.94 33.18
CA SER A 750 41.19 13.45 34.41
C SER A 750 40.23 12.30 34.08
N GLU A 751 40.25 11.26 34.93
CA GLU A 751 39.58 9.99 34.65
C GLU A 751 38.05 10.20 34.55
N ILE A 752 37.46 11.07 35.36
CA ILE A 752 36.03 11.34 35.30
C ILE A 752 35.57 11.89 33.94
N TYR A 753 36.41 12.66 33.24
CA TYR A 753 36.08 13.22 31.92
C TYR A 753 36.14 12.13 30.85
N THR A 754 37.16 11.27 30.88
CA THR A 754 37.29 10.13 29.96
C THR A 754 36.21 9.06 30.21
N GLN A 755 35.72 8.92 31.43
CA GLN A 755 34.55 8.08 31.68
C GLN A 755 33.26 8.71 31.12
N LEU A 756 33.07 10.02 31.24
CA LEU A 756 31.88 10.68 30.71
C LEU A 756 31.90 10.80 29.17
N CYS A 757 33.05 11.08 28.57
CA CYS A 757 33.29 11.25 27.14
C CYS A 757 34.59 10.50 26.73
N PRO A 758 34.51 9.19 26.41
CA PRO A 758 35.68 8.33 26.18
C PRO A 758 36.67 8.75 25.11
N PHE A 759 36.23 9.50 24.10
CA PHE A 759 37.07 9.95 22.99
C PHE A 759 37.27 11.47 23.00
N TRP A 760 37.05 12.14 24.13
CA TRP A 760 37.39 13.55 24.28
C TRP A 760 38.91 13.73 24.23
N ASP A 761 39.37 14.66 23.41
CA ASP A 761 40.79 14.96 23.19
C ASP A 761 41.33 16.06 24.09
N GLY A 762 40.48 16.67 24.92
CA GLY A 762 40.86 17.75 25.83
C GLY A 762 41.00 19.12 25.17
N GLU A 763 40.73 19.25 23.86
CA GLU A 763 41.01 20.48 23.10
C GLU A 763 39.85 21.50 23.12
N ASP A 764 38.63 21.06 23.47
CA ASP A 764 37.46 21.93 23.56
C ASP A 764 37.11 22.35 25.00
N GLY A 765 36.24 23.36 25.14
CA GLY A 765 35.82 23.90 26.43
C GLY A 765 34.69 23.12 27.12
N ALA A 766 34.42 21.86 26.76
CA ALA A 766 33.25 21.11 27.26
C ALA A 766 33.24 20.97 28.79
N PHE A 767 34.41 20.84 29.41
CA PHE A 767 34.56 20.66 30.86
C PHE A 767 35.10 21.90 31.59
N ASP A 768 35.14 23.06 30.92
CA ASP A 768 35.57 24.32 31.52
C ASP A 768 34.71 24.68 32.74
N LEU A 769 35.38 25.02 33.83
CA LEU A 769 34.72 25.60 34.99
C LEU A 769 34.60 27.11 34.78
N ASN A 770 33.48 27.54 34.20
CA ASN A 770 33.19 28.95 33.90
C ASN A 770 32.24 29.61 34.91
N THR A 771 31.61 28.83 35.79
CA THR A 771 30.71 29.33 36.83
C THR A 771 30.91 28.57 38.14
N ILE A 772 31.01 29.32 39.23
CA ILE A 772 31.03 28.77 40.60
C ILE A 772 30.44 29.79 41.56
N THR A 773 29.80 29.31 42.61
CA THR A 773 29.25 30.17 43.67
C THR A 773 30.06 30.06 44.96
N GLU A 774 30.06 31.14 45.74
CA GLU A 774 30.68 31.15 47.06
C GLU A 774 30.03 30.14 48.02
N ALA A 775 28.72 29.93 47.87
CA ALA A 775 27.97 28.94 48.65
C ALA A 775 28.43 27.50 48.34
N GLU A 776 28.76 27.20 47.09
CA GLU A 776 29.32 25.89 46.72
C GLU A 776 30.68 25.65 47.38
N LEU A 777 31.58 26.65 47.30
CA LEU A 777 32.94 26.58 47.83
C LEU A 777 32.99 26.49 49.35
N ARG A 778 32.12 27.22 50.05
CA ARG A 778 32.06 27.22 51.53
C ARG A 778 31.68 25.86 52.13
N GLN A 779 31.18 24.92 51.32
CA GLN A 779 30.96 23.54 51.78
C GLN A 779 32.27 22.79 52.03
N PHE A 780 33.41 23.25 51.47
CA PHE A 780 34.72 22.58 51.53
C PHE A 780 35.69 23.36 52.44
N PRO A 781 35.66 23.13 53.77
CA PRO A 781 36.39 23.97 54.73
C PRO A 781 37.92 23.85 54.62
N ASN A 782 38.44 22.81 53.97
CA ASN A 782 39.85 22.51 53.87
C ASN A 782 40.44 22.77 52.47
N LEU A 783 39.62 23.17 51.49
CA LEU A 783 40.06 23.42 50.13
C LEU A 783 40.91 24.70 50.11
N LYS A 784 42.17 24.56 49.68
CA LYS A 784 43.18 25.63 49.70
C LYS A 784 43.75 25.95 48.33
N HIS A 785 43.65 25.02 47.37
CA HIS A 785 44.23 25.16 46.05
C HIS A 785 43.35 24.53 44.98
N ILE A 786 43.26 25.16 43.80
CA ILE A 786 42.63 24.61 42.60
C ILE A 786 43.52 24.90 41.38
N THR A 787 43.86 23.89 40.59
CA THR A 787 44.29 24.07 39.20
C THR A 787 43.03 24.18 38.33
N LEU A 788 42.83 25.36 37.74
CA LEU A 788 41.58 25.74 37.07
C LEU A 788 41.69 25.62 35.56
N MET A 789 40.89 24.72 34.99
CA MET A 789 40.60 24.65 33.55
C MET A 789 39.35 25.50 33.25
N SER A 790 39.52 26.63 32.56
CA SER A 790 38.44 27.59 32.30
C SER A 790 38.76 28.47 31.09
N SER A 791 37.82 28.59 30.17
CA SER A 791 37.86 29.61 29.10
C SER A 791 37.43 31.00 29.55
N LYS A 792 36.89 31.14 30.77
CA LYS A 792 36.40 32.40 31.36
C LYS A 792 36.90 32.58 32.80
N PRO A 793 38.21 32.52 33.05
CA PRO A 793 38.76 32.57 34.40
C PRO A 793 38.37 33.85 35.14
N GLU A 794 38.16 34.96 34.43
CA GLU A 794 37.72 36.23 34.99
C GLU A 794 36.37 36.16 35.75
N GLN A 795 35.54 35.16 35.46
CA GLN A 795 34.23 34.97 36.11
C GLN A 795 34.32 34.15 37.40
N VAL A 796 35.38 33.36 37.55
CA VAL A 796 35.53 32.34 38.60
C VAL A 796 36.60 32.73 39.61
N LEU A 797 37.72 33.29 39.14
CA LEU A 797 38.84 33.74 39.98
C LEU A 797 38.40 34.65 41.14
N PRO A 798 37.54 35.69 40.94
CA PRO A 798 37.15 36.57 42.04
C PRO A 798 36.36 35.84 43.14
N VAL A 799 35.67 34.75 42.80
CA VAL A 799 34.89 33.96 43.77
C VAL A 799 35.82 33.04 44.57
N LEU A 800 36.79 32.41 43.90
CA LEU A 800 37.81 31.55 44.51
C LEU A 800 38.72 32.34 45.47
N GLU A 801 39.19 33.51 45.03
CA GLU A 801 40.03 34.42 45.83
C GLU A 801 39.31 34.90 47.10
N ARG A 802 38.01 35.25 46.99
CA ARG A 802 37.19 35.63 48.17
C ARG A 802 37.04 34.50 49.18
N CYS A 803 37.11 33.25 48.73
CA CYS A 803 37.11 32.08 49.62
C CYS A 803 38.50 31.74 50.18
N GLY A 804 39.55 32.48 49.82
CA GLY A 804 40.92 32.24 50.26
C GLY A 804 41.60 31.04 49.59
N ILE A 805 41.11 30.62 48.42
CA ILE A 805 41.62 29.48 47.65
C ILE A 805 42.67 30.00 46.65
N LYS A 806 43.86 29.39 46.65
CA LYS A 806 44.91 29.66 45.65
C LYS A 806 44.54 29.02 44.33
N VAL A 807 44.83 29.70 43.21
CA VAL A 807 44.47 29.19 41.88
C VAL A 807 45.68 29.22 40.98
N ASP A 808 45.96 28.09 40.33
CA ASP A 808 46.84 28.01 39.18
C ASP A 808 45.97 27.82 37.92
N LEU A 809 46.24 28.58 36.85
CA LEU A 809 45.49 28.47 35.60
C LEU A 809 46.16 27.45 34.69
N LEU A 810 45.37 26.54 34.11
CA LEU A 810 45.83 25.57 33.12
C LEU A 810 45.97 26.21 31.73
#